data_AF-A0A3B8ZLD5-F1
#
_entry.id   AF-A0A3B8ZLD5-F1
#
_cell.length_a   1.000
_cell.length_b   1.000
_cell.length_c   1.000
_cell.angle_alpha   90.00
_cell.angle_beta   90.00
_cell.angle_gamma   90.00
#
_symmetry.space_group_name_H-M   'P 1'
#
loop_
_entity.id
_entity.type
_entity.pdbx_description
1 polymer ?
#
loop_
_entity_poly.entity_id
_entity_poly.type
_entity_poly.pdbx_seq_one_letter_code
_entity_poly.pdbx_strand_id
1 'polypeptide(L)'
;WRAIEQMIQLSQDHRLTLHAQTAVARYDGNSPELLRLTEQMLQQFPDDANLQLVRLGCLSELGTREQRIQSLRTICQSDQGHPIFWARLASELLEDRRTLPEAKWRLRRILRAHQMDGRSLALWGNLMWEEGDRSVALESYRLAAAASEKDESYSRSYFAAARCLGETQQALQWLRERLGRLRSLSTQPARTLASALDMLDRTQEQFELLEAAAIQHPDDGDLHCLLAQLFSRYNLTEKSLQHLQLAEGKCPKGTHMRTGATVALNQGRLQDARDLLIQVHQQDPLDTHVLDQLVNLDRDLQGDDAALQRLKDAVAKFPHSYSIQVSLIQWLRNFRVEQAAQQLDHFLLQHPGSAWGWREAAIVALLTHQIEAGRIFADRAIEADPHNDTGYYIRGRIALDQGQLDQAGHFFRLALEKNCDNDKAIAALLDTCQRPDDRKKQLDFVLDQLRLQTTFGSGILAYREVAVGKIESEAILAGLEEALQFRPDLWHCWSALTHQLLAVNQRQRAVSVATSATEKFPLTPRIWLDLALVHRAMNNETGELGALQHAHQINPHWVDVARELYDFNLKQKNYPQAEQVIRSVLKADPRNPVALASLADCLYQSGQKQAAIQPLQEACQLAPGYNWAWQTLTQWSRQIDDGSSVKQAAEFVMTSRPNDHRGFLRYAETCDQVPEIPQGLQMIQRALELEPRDVDSHNLKAYYLGRLHQWDEALAACQPAIFGDQLPVALQMRRAGVLQHKGQTAAAVEVMQSALRLDPDHYAGWHQLADWADEIGDLELYKTAGQNLLRLNPHQPVPYGYLADALLRDSTPATQVESRKLAKQYLLTAIQISPDYSYATGRLVVAELQDNAADAAQQALDLGGQYLSDGLRESYQVQISAQQAANDPQAQKHVINLLVDWCRKGPHNDSALLQAVDSFSQELGQQAIPELVTKIGTACESPQLGLALGQLIARIQKSRQAIQTIKQIPVGAAWNSAVGQYLRNIPQLDNNSQRLDSILSKFGKSLKQDEACWAIVSSAHLNMSRNNQAVQWTKDWQQRKSPTLVGLVNTIASRWETFRVDQARQAIDYALDRLQDSDDVYTVNLIHVWAGLDAILRDRSAQAVQHAQSVQPRQLSGWYLVGYQILVTAIELHQEVTQNPANGASACAKLEPLQLVSEPRFQRDRLTGWILRQLQGQLAQKSGRTWSAWWYQVRAFRLKHSW
;
A
#
# COMPACT_ATOMS: atom_id res chain seq x y z
N TRP A 1 13.29 -56.41 26.82
CA TRP A 1 12.67 -57.20 25.73
C TRP A 1 12.77 -58.70 25.95
N ARG A 2 13.89 -59.39 25.68
CA ARG A 2 14.00 -60.87 25.83
C ARG A 2 13.58 -61.43 27.20
N ALA A 3 13.93 -60.76 28.30
CA ALA A 3 13.53 -61.19 29.64
C ALA A 3 12.00 -61.13 29.85
N ILE A 4 11.32 -60.15 29.24
CA ILE A 4 9.87 -59.98 29.38
C ILE A 4 9.12 -61.00 28.54
N GLU A 5 9.61 -61.32 27.34
CA GLU A 5 9.05 -62.40 26.52
C GLU A 5 9.06 -63.74 27.27
N GLN A 6 10.16 -64.05 27.97
CA GLN A 6 10.25 -65.24 28.81
C GLN A 6 9.28 -65.19 30.00
N MET A 7 9.13 -64.02 30.65
CA MET A 7 8.16 -63.86 31.74
C MET A 7 6.71 -64.03 31.27
N ILE A 8 6.37 -63.54 30.07
CA ILE A 8 5.06 -63.70 29.45
C ILE A 8 4.78 -65.19 29.17
N GLN A 9 5.76 -65.91 28.62
CA GLN A 9 5.64 -67.36 28.36
C GLN A 9 5.48 -68.19 29.64
N LEU A 10 6.15 -67.79 30.73
CA LEU A 10 6.06 -68.49 32.01
C LEU A 10 4.71 -68.23 32.71
N SER A 11 4.25 -66.99 32.76
CA SER A 11 2.96 -66.62 33.33
C SER A 11 2.56 -65.20 32.95
N GLN A 12 1.66 -65.08 31.97
CA GLN A 12 1.18 -63.80 31.43
C GLN A 12 0.49 -62.90 32.48
N ASP A 13 -0.32 -63.49 33.35
CA ASP A 13 -1.13 -62.74 34.35
C ASP A 13 -0.42 -62.52 35.68
N HIS A 14 0.84 -62.98 35.82
CA HIS A 14 1.57 -62.82 37.07
C HIS A 14 1.94 -61.35 37.31
N ARG A 15 1.84 -60.89 38.56
CA ARG A 15 2.08 -59.48 38.95
C ARG A 15 3.42 -58.93 38.45
N LEU A 16 4.51 -59.70 38.58
CA LEU A 16 5.84 -59.27 38.10
C LEU A 16 5.89 -59.14 36.57
N THR A 17 5.17 -59.99 35.84
CA THR A 17 5.07 -59.96 34.39
C THR A 17 4.28 -58.73 33.94
N LEU A 18 3.15 -58.43 34.58
CA LEU A 18 2.38 -57.20 34.34
C LEU A 18 3.18 -55.95 34.71
N HIS A 19 3.90 -55.96 35.84
CA HIS A 19 4.75 -54.84 36.25
C HIS A 19 5.87 -54.58 35.25
N ALA A 20 6.56 -55.64 34.78
CA ALA A 20 7.60 -55.52 33.77
C ALA A 20 7.06 -54.99 32.43
N GLN A 21 5.86 -55.43 32.02
CA GLN A 21 5.16 -54.88 30.86
C GLN A 21 4.79 -53.40 31.05
N THR A 22 4.32 -52.99 32.24
CA THR A 22 4.01 -51.57 32.51
C THR A 22 5.25 -50.68 32.50
N ALA A 23 6.39 -51.19 32.95
CA ALA A 23 7.66 -50.46 32.89
C ALA A 23 8.11 -50.24 31.44
N VAL A 24 7.90 -51.23 30.57
CA VAL A 24 8.12 -51.11 29.12
C VAL A 24 7.13 -50.12 28.49
N ALA A 25 5.84 -50.26 28.77
CA ALA A 25 4.83 -49.34 28.23
C ALA A 25 5.12 -47.88 28.62
N ARG A 26 5.62 -47.63 29.84
CA ARG A 26 6.13 -46.31 30.25
C ARG A 26 7.35 -45.85 29.46
N TYR A 27 8.33 -46.73 29.26
CA TYR A 27 9.54 -46.42 28.49
C TYR A 27 9.22 -46.12 27.02
N ASP A 28 8.21 -46.78 26.44
CA ASP A 28 7.77 -46.55 25.06
C ASP A 28 6.80 -45.37 24.93
N GLY A 29 6.37 -44.77 26.03
CA GLY A 29 5.34 -43.72 26.06
C GLY A 29 3.96 -44.21 25.60
N ASN A 30 3.68 -45.52 25.72
CA ASN A 30 2.42 -46.12 25.26
C ASN A 30 1.35 -46.07 26.35
N SER A 31 0.70 -44.91 26.47
CA SER A 31 -0.37 -44.67 27.46
C SER A 31 -1.59 -45.59 27.31
N PRO A 32 -2.08 -45.95 26.11
CA PRO A 32 -3.16 -46.92 25.96
C PRO A 32 -2.83 -48.30 26.55
N GLU A 33 -1.64 -48.83 26.26
CA GLU A 33 -1.23 -50.14 26.80
C GLU A 33 -0.91 -50.05 28.29
N LEU A 34 -0.32 -48.95 28.74
CA LEU A 34 -0.11 -48.69 30.17
C LEU A 34 -1.44 -48.65 30.93
N LEU A 35 -2.47 -48.00 30.38
CA LEU A 35 -3.81 -47.97 30.96
C LEU A 35 -4.41 -49.38 31.03
N ARG A 36 -4.38 -50.13 29.92
CA ARG A 36 -4.91 -51.50 29.84
C ARG A 36 -4.26 -52.42 30.87
N LEU A 37 -2.93 -52.42 30.96
CA LEU A 37 -2.18 -53.23 31.92
C LEU A 37 -2.43 -52.78 33.36
N THR A 38 -2.55 -51.47 33.59
CA THR A 38 -2.87 -50.93 34.91
C THR A 38 -4.26 -51.33 35.35
N GLU A 39 -5.26 -51.30 34.46
CA GLU A 39 -6.62 -51.76 34.74
C GLU A 39 -6.67 -53.27 35.00
N GLN A 40 -5.89 -54.07 34.27
CA GLN A 40 -5.75 -55.51 34.52
C GLN A 40 -5.15 -55.77 35.92
N MET A 41 -4.14 -54.99 36.34
CA MET A 41 -3.61 -55.10 37.71
C MET A 41 -4.63 -54.61 38.75
N LEU A 42 -5.43 -53.58 38.47
CA LEU A 42 -6.49 -53.11 39.37
C LEU A 42 -7.63 -54.12 39.53
N GLN A 43 -7.87 -55.01 38.57
CA GLN A 43 -8.82 -56.13 38.76
C GLN A 43 -8.34 -57.10 39.85
N GLN A 44 -7.02 -57.32 39.96
CA GLN A 44 -6.42 -58.16 41.00
C GLN A 44 -6.20 -57.40 42.32
N PHE A 45 -5.93 -56.10 42.22
CA PHE A 45 -5.59 -55.21 43.34
C PHE A 45 -6.42 -53.91 43.29
N PRO A 46 -7.74 -53.97 43.51
CA PRO A 46 -8.64 -52.83 43.29
C PRO A 46 -8.34 -51.62 44.19
N ASP A 47 -7.80 -51.86 45.37
CA ASP A 47 -7.50 -50.85 46.39
C ASP A 47 -6.06 -50.29 46.30
N ASP A 48 -5.25 -50.66 45.30
CA ASP A 48 -3.90 -50.14 45.14
C ASP A 48 -3.92 -48.67 44.66
N ALA A 49 -3.62 -47.77 45.59
CA ALA A 49 -3.64 -46.33 45.33
C ALA A 49 -2.63 -45.89 44.25
N ASN A 50 -1.47 -46.55 44.13
CA ASN A 50 -0.48 -46.19 43.12
C ASN A 50 -0.96 -46.57 41.72
N LEU A 51 -1.59 -47.73 41.59
CA LEU A 51 -2.18 -48.15 40.31
C LEU A 51 -3.35 -47.23 39.90
N GLN A 52 -4.20 -46.83 40.85
CA GLN A 52 -5.25 -45.84 40.59
C GLN A 52 -4.67 -44.49 40.14
N LEU A 53 -3.55 -44.04 40.72
CA LEU A 53 -2.87 -42.81 40.30
C LEU A 53 -2.28 -42.93 38.90
N VAL A 54 -1.66 -44.07 38.55
CA VAL A 54 -1.15 -44.32 37.19
C VAL A 54 -2.29 -44.33 36.18
N ARG A 55 -3.41 -44.99 36.50
CA ARG A 55 -4.63 -44.98 35.68
C ARG A 55 -5.16 -43.56 35.46
N LEU A 56 -5.25 -42.76 36.51
CA LEU A 56 -5.67 -41.35 36.42
C LEU A 56 -4.70 -40.51 35.58
N GLY A 57 -3.39 -40.79 35.67
CA GLY A 57 -2.37 -40.20 34.80
C GLY A 57 -2.62 -40.52 33.32
N CYS A 58 -2.83 -41.79 32.98
CA CYS A 58 -3.15 -42.19 31.60
C CYS A 58 -4.46 -41.55 31.09
N LEU A 59 -5.48 -41.45 31.95
CA LEU A 59 -6.74 -40.78 31.63
C LEU A 59 -6.59 -39.27 31.41
N SER A 60 -5.49 -38.65 31.85
CA SER A 60 -5.22 -37.23 31.53
C SER A 60 -4.83 -37.02 30.07
N GLU A 61 -4.27 -38.05 29.42
CA GLU A 61 -3.86 -38.04 28.02
C GLU A 61 -4.92 -38.65 27.09
N LEU A 62 -5.68 -39.63 27.58
CA LEU A 62 -6.61 -40.43 26.77
C LEU A 62 -8.09 -40.07 26.96
N GLY A 63 -8.45 -39.61 28.17
CA GLY A 63 -9.83 -39.41 28.58
C GLY A 63 -10.24 -37.94 28.65
N THR A 64 -11.55 -37.70 28.61
CA THR A 64 -12.10 -36.36 28.87
C THR A 64 -11.97 -35.98 30.35
N ARG A 65 -11.98 -34.69 30.65
CA ARG A 65 -11.99 -34.18 32.03
C ARG A 65 -13.16 -34.77 32.84
N GLU A 66 -14.35 -34.89 32.23
CA GLU A 66 -15.52 -35.49 32.88
C GLU A 66 -15.31 -36.96 33.25
N GLN A 67 -14.68 -37.76 32.39
CA GLN A 67 -14.37 -39.17 32.67
C GLN A 67 -13.39 -39.31 33.85
N ARG A 68 -12.42 -38.39 33.95
CA ARG A 68 -11.51 -38.32 35.11
C ARG A 68 -12.25 -37.96 36.39
N ILE A 69 -13.09 -36.93 36.37
CA ILE A 69 -13.90 -36.51 37.52
C ILE A 69 -14.82 -37.64 37.96
N GLN A 70 -15.48 -38.34 37.03
CA GLN A 70 -16.36 -39.45 37.36
C GLN A 70 -15.60 -40.64 37.96
N SER A 71 -14.42 -40.96 37.43
CA SER A 71 -13.53 -41.96 38.01
C SER A 71 -13.11 -41.58 39.43
N LEU A 72 -12.70 -40.33 39.64
CA LEU A 72 -12.34 -39.80 40.95
C LEU A 72 -13.53 -39.81 41.92
N ARG A 73 -14.73 -39.40 41.50
CA ARG A 73 -15.95 -39.47 42.32
C ARG A 73 -16.23 -40.88 42.79
N THR A 74 -16.08 -41.87 41.91
CA THR A 74 -16.27 -43.29 42.24
C THR A 74 -15.26 -43.75 43.29
N ILE A 75 -13.97 -43.42 43.12
CA ILE A 75 -12.92 -43.74 44.11
C ILE A 75 -13.21 -43.05 45.45
N CYS A 76 -13.76 -41.83 45.43
CA CYS A 76 -14.03 -41.04 46.63
C CYS A 76 -15.34 -41.42 47.35
N GLN A 77 -16.15 -42.35 46.84
CA GLN A 77 -17.39 -42.81 47.49
C GLN A 77 -17.14 -43.82 48.62
N SER A 78 -15.98 -44.50 48.63
CA SER A 78 -15.64 -45.42 49.72
C SER A 78 -15.25 -44.63 50.99
N ASP A 79 -15.80 -45.02 52.15
CA ASP A 79 -15.49 -44.37 53.44
C ASP A 79 -14.04 -44.58 53.90
N GLN A 80 -13.28 -45.46 53.21
CA GLN A 80 -11.83 -45.68 53.40
C GLN A 80 -10.96 -45.04 52.29
N GLY A 81 -11.53 -44.22 51.40
CA GLY A 81 -10.78 -43.60 50.31
C GLY A 81 -9.61 -42.74 50.80
N HIS A 82 -8.41 -43.02 50.28
CA HIS A 82 -7.19 -42.29 50.67
C HIS A 82 -7.36 -40.78 50.41
N PRO A 83 -6.98 -39.88 51.35
CA PRO A 83 -7.15 -38.42 51.22
C PRO A 83 -6.57 -37.80 49.94
N ILE A 84 -5.63 -38.50 49.29
CA ILE A 84 -4.99 -38.08 48.04
C ILE A 84 -5.98 -38.00 46.88
N PHE A 85 -6.98 -38.89 46.82
CA PHE A 85 -8.01 -38.88 45.80
C PHE A 85 -9.06 -37.81 46.04
N TRP A 86 -9.37 -37.53 47.31
CA TRP A 86 -10.25 -36.41 47.68
C TRP A 86 -9.60 -35.07 47.33
N ALA A 87 -8.29 -34.94 47.58
CA ALA A 87 -7.50 -33.78 47.18
C ALA A 87 -7.39 -33.67 45.66
N ARG A 88 -7.16 -34.78 44.94
CA ARG A 88 -7.12 -34.78 43.48
C ARG A 88 -8.48 -34.45 42.85
N LEU A 89 -9.56 -35.02 43.38
CA LEU A 89 -10.92 -34.69 42.96
C LEU A 89 -11.24 -33.23 43.23
N ALA A 90 -10.92 -32.71 44.43
CA ALA A 90 -11.07 -31.31 44.72
C ALA A 90 -10.30 -30.44 43.71
N SER A 91 -9.03 -30.78 43.44
CA SER A 91 -8.21 -30.09 42.44
C SER A 91 -8.85 -30.05 41.05
N GLU A 92 -9.41 -31.15 40.56
CA GLU A 92 -10.10 -31.16 39.25
C GLU A 92 -11.40 -30.35 39.32
N LEU A 93 -12.17 -30.41 40.42
CA LEU A 93 -13.41 -29.66 40.60
C LEU A 93 -13.19 -28.15 40.78
N LEU A 94 -11.98 -27.70 41.13
CA LEU A 94 -11.66 -26.28 41.28
C LEU A 94 -11.76 -25.49 39.98
N GLU A 95 -11.53 -26.16 38.85
CA GLU A 95 -11.59 -25.51 37.54
C GLU A 95 -13.03 -25.26 37.06
N ASP A 96 -14.07 -25.66 37.80
CA ASP A 96 -15.47 -25.33 37.47
C ASP A 96 -16.19 -24.67 38.65
N ARG A 97 -16.65 -23.43 38.44
CA ARG A 97 -17.32 -22.61 39.46
C ARG A 97 -18.57 -23.28 40.04
N ARG A 98 -19.28 -24.07 39.23
CA ARG A 98 -20.50 -24.80 39.65
C ARG A 98 -20.18 -25.92 40.63
N THR A 99 -18.97 -26.47 40.58
CA THR A 99 -18.51 -27.56 41.43
C THR A 99 -17.73 -27.10 42.67
N LEU A 100 -17.48 -25.78 42.82
CA LEU A 100 -16.82 -25.22 44.01
C LEU A 100 -17.51 -25.61 45.32
N PRO A 101 -18.86 -25.66 45.46
CA PRO A 101 -19.49 -26.12 46.69
C PRO A 101 -19.09 -27.56 47.07
N GLU A 102 -18.96 -28.44 46.08
CA GLU A 102 -18.50 -29.83 46.28
C GLU A 102 -17.02 -29.88 46.65
N ALA A 103 -16.16 -29.17 45.89
CA ALA A 103 -14.73 -29.08 46.18
C ALA A 103 -14.49 -28.54 47.60
N LYS A 104 -15.24 -27.52 48.00
CA LYS A 104 -15.22 -26.89 49.32
C LYS A 104 -15.62 -27.85 50.42
N TRP A 105 -16.70 -28.61 50.21
CA TRP A 105 -17.12 -29.63 51.16
C TRP A 105 -16.04 -30.72 51.35
N ARG A 106 -15.45 -31.20 50.25
CA ARG A 106 -14.39 -32.23 50.29
C ARG A 106 -13.13 -31.73 50.99
N LEU A 107 -12.63 -30.55 50.63
CA LEU A 107 -11.45 -29.96 51.26
C LEU A 107 -11.69 -29.66 52.74
N ARG A 108 -12.88 -29.17 53.14
CA ARG A 108 -13.25 -29.04 54.56
C ARG A 108 -13.19 -30.36 55.31
N ARG A 109 -13.66 -31.46 54.69
CA ARG A 109 -13.60 -32.80 55.29
C ARG A 109 -12.14 -33.23 55.51
N ILE A 110 -11.27 -33.02 54.51
CA ILE A 110 -9.84 -33.33 54.62
C ILE A 110 -9.17 -32.48 55.71
N LEU A 111 -9.36 -31.17 55.67
CA LEU A 111 -8.74 -30.23 56.62
C LEU A 111 -9.25 -30.41 58.06
N ARG A 112 -10.47 -30.89 58.27
CA ARG A 112 -10.94 -31.27 59.62
C ARG A 112 -10.18 -32.47 60.18
N ALA A 113 -9.87 -33.45 59.34
CA ALA A 113 -9.13 -34.65 59.72
C ALA A 113 -7.61 -34.41 59.80
N HIS A 114 -7.09 -33.56 58.91
CA HIS A 114 -5.66 -33.26 58.73
C HIS A 114 -5.44 -31.75 58.61
N GLN A 115 -5.48 -31.04 59.75
CA GLN A 115 -5.48 -29.57 59.80
C GLN A 115 -4.20 -28.91 59.25
N MET A 116 -3.07 -29.63 59.27
CA MET A 116 -1.76 -29.13 58.83
C MET A 116 -1.26 -29.83 57.55
N ASP A 117 -2.15 -30.43 56.76
CA ASP A 117 -1.78 -30.97 55.46
C ASP A 117 -1.56 -29.83 54.44
N GLY A 118 -0.29 -29.51 54.15
CA GLY A 118 0.07 -28.40 53.28
C GLY A 118 -0.56 -28.47 51.88
N ARG A 119 -0.72 -29.68 51.31
CA ARG A 119 -1.36 -29.85 50.00
C ARG A 119 -2.83 -29.43 50.04
N SER A 120 -3.58 -29.89 51.04
CA SER A 120 -5.00 -29.55 51.19
C SER A 120 -5.20 -28.08 51.53
N LEU A 121 -4.29 -27.47 52.32
CA LEU A 121 -4.30 -26.03 52.58
C LEU A 121 -4.04 -25.22 51.31
N ALA A 122 -3.12 -25.65 50.45
CA ALA A 122 -2.85 -25.00 49.17
C ALA A 122 -4.05 -25.13 48.21
N LEU A 123 -4.67 -26.31 48.12
CA LEU A 123 -5.90 -26.49 47.34
C LEU A 123 -7.09 -25.69 47.89
N TRP A 124 -7.18 -25.55 49.21
CA TRP A 124 -8.14 -24.65 49.85
C TRP A 124 -7.86 -23.19 49.51
N GLY A 125 -6.58 -22.79 49.48
CA GLY A 125 -6.15 -21.51 48.95
C GLY A 125 -6.63 -21.29 47.52
N ASN A 126 -6.39 -22.24 46.62
CA ASN A 126 -6.89 -22.20 45.24
C ASN A 126 -8.43 -22.08 45.20
N LEU A 127 -9.16 -22.80 46.05
CA LEU A 127 -10.61 -22.70 46.12
C LEU A 127 -11.10 -21.29 46.47
N MET A 128 -10.55 -20.73 47.54
CA MET A 128 -10.96 -19.40 48.01
C MET A 128 -10.50 -18.34 47.01
N TRP A 129 -9.39 -18.58 46.30
CA TRP A 129 -8.95 -17.76 45.18
C TRP A 129 -10.03 -17.71 44.10
N GLU A 130 -10.51 -18.86 43.64
CA GLU A 130 -11.56 -18.96 42.62
C GLU A 130 -12.94 -18.42 43.08
N GLU A 131 -13.28 -18.58 44.37
CA GLU A 131 -14.51 -17.99 44.92
C GLU A 131 -14.44 -16.46 45.06
N GLY A 132 -13.24 -15.87 44.93
CA GLY A 132 -13.00 -14.44 45.07
C GLY A 132 -12.71 -14.00 46.50
N ASP A 133 -12.67 -14.91 47.48
CA ASP A 133 -12.22 -14.64 48.85
C ASP A 133 -10.70 -14.67 48.91
N ARG A 134 -10.10 -13.66 48.28
CA ARG A 134 -8.65 -13.56 48.10
C ARG A 134 -7.90 -13.46 49.44
N SER A 135 -8.52 -12.86 50.45
CA SER A 135 -7.95 -12.78 51.81
C SER A 135 -7.75 -14.15 52.43
N VAL A 136 -8.79 -15.00 52.41
CA VAL A 136 -8.68 -16.34 52.98
C VAL A 136 -7.76 -17.21 52.11
N ALA A 137 -7.77 -17.01 50.79
CA ALA A 137 -6.86 -17.70 49.89
C ALA A 137 -5.39 -17.42 50.27
N LEU A 138 -5.03 -16.15 50.45
CA LEU A 138 -3.69 -15.73 50.85
C LEU A 138 -3.26 -16.35 52.17
N GLU A 139 -4.12 -16.30 53.19
CA GLU A 139 -3.86 -16.90 54.49
C GLU A 139 -3.67 -18.42 54.38
N SER A 140 -4.46 -19.08 53.54
CA SER A 140 -4.37 -20.52 53.30
C SER A 140 -3.07 -20.93 52.63
N TYR A 141 -2.60 -20.16 51.64
CA TYR A 141 -1.28 -20.38 51.04
C TYR A 141 -0.15 -20.16 52.05
N ARG A 142 -0.26 -19.12 52.88
CA ARG A 142 0.71 -18.87 53.96
C ARG A 142 0.77 -20.04 54.94
N LEU A 143 -0.40 -20.55 55.36
CA LEU A 143 -0.51 -21.72 56.23
C LEU A 143 0.06 -22.98 55.55
N ALA A 144 -0.21 -23.19 54.27
CA ALA A 144 0.37 -24.30 53.50
C ALA A 144 1.91 -24.23 53.48
N ALA A 145 2.46 -23.05 53.20
CA ALA A 145 3.89 -22.80 53.18
C ALA A 145 4.54 -22.96 54.56
N ALA A 146 3.83 -22.58 55.64
CA ALA A 146 4.31 -22.76 57.01
C ALA A 146 4.22 -24.22 57.50
N ALA A 147 3.15 -24.93 57.15
CA ALA A 147 2.92 -26.32 57.54
C ALA A 147 3.89 -27.29 56.84
N SER A 148 4.23 -27.00 55.58
CA SER A 148 5.18 -27.76 54.76
C SER A 148 6.40 -26.90 54.43
N GLU A 149 7.14 -26.48 55.46
CA GLU A 149 8.23 -25.51 55.34
C GLU A 149 9.38 -25.93 54.40
N LYS A 150 9.50 -27.21 54.05
CA LYS A 150 10.50 -27.72 53.07
C LYS A 150 9.98 -27.79 51.64
N ASP A 151 8.70 -27.56 51.41
CA ASP A 151 8.09 -27.59 50.08
C ASP A 151 8.10 -26.18 49.48
N GLU A 152 9.01 -25.98 48.53
CA GLU A 152 9.21 -24.70 47.85
C GLU A 152 8.01 -24.30 46.98
N SER A 153 7.14 -25.24 46.58
CA SER A 153 5.98 -24.93 45.75
C SER A 153 4.97 -24.06 46.48
N TYR A 154 4.64 -24.38 47.73
CA TYR A 154 3.68 -23.60 48.52
C TYR A 154 4.22 -22.22 48.89
N SER A 155 5.53 -22.12 49.15
CA SER A 155 6.19 -20.83 49.37
C SER A 155 6.08 -19.91 48.15
N ARG A 156 6.24 -20.48 46.93
CA ARG A 156 6.01 -19.75 45.68
C ARG A 156 4.55 -19.36 45.48
N SER A 157 3.60 -20.26 45.76
CA SER A 157 2.16 -19.96 45.68
C SER A 157 1.73 -18.85 46.64
N TYR A 158 2.22 -18.86 47.88
CA TYR A 158 1.96 -17.77 48.84
C TYR A 158 2.50 -16.44 48.32
N PHE A 159 3.74 -16.42 47.84
CA PHE A 159 4.32 -15.20 47.28
C PHE A 159 3.55 -14.67 46.07
N ALA A 160 3.18 -15.55 45.13
CA ALA A 160 2.40 -15.18 43.95
C ALA A 160 1.05 -14.58 44.34
N ALA A 161 0.32 -15.21 45.27
CA ALA A 161 -0.95 -14.70 45.78
C ALA A 161 -0.79 -13.34 46.50
N ALA A 162 0.26 -13.19 47.33
CA ALA A 162 0.54 -11.94 48.03
C ALA A 162 0.82 -10.80 47.05
N ARG A 163 1.57 -11.08 45.99
CA ARG A 163 1.85 -10.11 44.92
C ARG A 163 0.56 -9.62 44.26
N CYS A 164 -0.30 -10.55 43.88
CA CYS A 164 -1.58 -10.24 43.25
C CYS A 164 -2.51 -9.39 44.15
N LEU A 165 -2.34 -9.44 45.48
CA LEU A 165 -3.13 -8.66 46.44
C LEU A 165 -2.42 -7.41 46.96
N GLY A 166 -1.25 -7.07 46.41
CA GLY A 166 -0.47 -5.91 46.85
C GLY A 166 0.26 -6.09 48.18
N GLU A 167 0.27 -7.30 48.76
CA GLU A 167 0.97 -7.65 50.00
C GLU A 167 2.42 -8.15 49.76
N THR A 168 3.00 -7.82 48.60
CA THR A 168 4.33 -8.28 48.15
C THR A 168 5.42 -8.10 49.21
N GLN A 169 5.47 -6.96 49.90
CA GLN A 169 6.52 -6.67 50.87
C GLN A 169 6.47 -7.60 52.09
N GLN A 170 5.26 -7.94 52.55
CA GLN A 170 5.09 -8.86 53.68
C GLN A 170 5.54 -10.28 53.30
N ALA A 171 5.18 -10.75 52.11
CA ALA A 171 5.61 -12.06 51.62
C ALA A 171 7.12 -12.12 51.35
N LEU A 172 7.73 -11.05 50.83
CA LEU A 172 9.19 -10.96 50.69
C LEU A 172 9.89 -11.02 52.05
N GLN A 173 9.38 -10.28 53.04
CA GLN A 173 9.91 -10.32 54.40
C GLN A 173 9.82 -11.75 54.96
N TRP A 174 8.69 -12.41 54.80
CA TRP A 174 8.51 -13.80 55.24
C TRP A 174 9.51 -14.76 54.56
N LEU A 175 9.73 -14.62 53.24
CA LEU A 175 10.72 -15.42 52.52
C LEU A 175 12.16 -15.16 53.01
N ARG A 176 12.50 -13.90 53.33
CA ARG A 176 13.80 -13.53 53.91
C ARG A 176 13.99 -14.12 55.30
N GLU A 177 12.97 -14.08 56.16
CA GLU A 177 12.97 -14.70 57.48
C GLU A 177 13.10 -16.22 57.39
N ARG A 178 12.38 -16.85 56.45
CA ARG A 178 12.49 -18.28 56.15
C ARG A 178 13.91 -18.65 55.69
N LEU A 179 14.49 -17.87 54.78
CA LEU A 179 15.89 -18.05 54.38
C LEU A 179 16.83 -17.92 55.59
N GLY A 180 16.64 -16.91 56.44
CA GLY A 180 17.46 -16.73 57.65
C GLY A 180 17.47 -17.96 58.56
N ARG A 181 16.33 -18.64 58.69
CA ARG A 181 16.18 -19.87 59.51
C ARG A 181 16.78 -21.11 58.84
N LEU A 182 16.66 -21.24 57.51
CA LEU A 182 16.97 -22.49 56.80
C LEU A 182 18.25 -22.45 55.96
N ARG A 183 18.89 -21.30 55.79
CA ARG A 183 20.07 -21.12 54.91
C ARG A 183 21.24 -22.05 55.20
N SER A 184 21.42 -22.50 56.45
CA SER A 184 22.50 -23.42 56.79
C SER A 184 22.21 -24.87 56.38
N LEU A 185 20.95 -25.21 56.14
CA LEU A 185 20.50 -26.58 55.86
C LEU A 185 20.29 -26.84 54.37
N SER A 186 19.93 -25.81 53.59
CA SER A 186 19.63 -25.94 52.17
C SER A 186 19.74 -24.61 51.43
N THR A 187 20.06 -24.67 50.15
CA THR A 187 20.04 -23.56 49.19
C THR A 187 18.64 -23.31 48.61
N GLN A 188 17.70 -24.25 48.75
CA GLN A 188 16.35 -24.15 48.17
C GLN A 188 15.56 -22.91 48.61
N PRO A 189 15.59 -22.48 49.89
CA PRO A 189 14.95 -21.21 50.29
C PRO A 189 15.54 -19.98 49.59
N ALA A 190 16.85 -19.99 49.31
CA ALA A 190 17.51 -18.90 48.57
C ALA A 190 17.03 -18.90 47.12
N ARG A 191 16.89 -20.08 46.49
CA ARG A 191 16.34 -20.24 45.13
C ARG A 191 14.89 -19.79 45.03
N THR A 192 14.07 -20.06 46.05
CA THR A 192 12.68 -19.60 46.11
C THR A 192 12.57 -18.09 46.26
N LEU A 193 13.36 -17.49 47.16
CA LEU A 193 13.42 -16.03 47.27
C LEU A 193 13.98 -15.41 45.97
N ALA A 194 14.97 -16.04 45.34
CA ALA A 194 15.50 -15.60 44.06
C ALA A 194 14.43 -15.64 42.96
N SER A 195 13.59 -16.68 42.90
CA SER A 195 12.45 -16.76 41.97
C SER A 195 11.41 -15.67 42.26
N ALA A 196 11.15 -15.35 43.53
CA ALA A 196 10.28 -14.25 43.91
C ALA A 196 10.83 -12.88 43.49
N LEU A 197 12.16 -12.68 43.59
CA LEU A 197 12.83 -11.47 43.13
C LEU A 197 12.81 -11.35 41.60
N ASP A 198 13.04 -12.44 40.87
CA ASP A 198 12.92 -12.51 39.40
C ASP A 198 11.50 -12.15 38.94
N MET A 199 10.47 -12.67 39.62
CA MET A 199 9.08 -12.30 39.34
C MET A 199 8.82 -10.80 39.50
N LEU A 200 9.54 -10.10 40.37
CA LEU A 200 9.44 -8.65 40.58
C LEU A 200 10.42 -7.84 39.72
N ASP A 201 11.12 -8.49 38.79
CA ASP A 201 12.20 -7.89 37.99
C ASP A 201 13.33 -7.28 38.86
N ARG A 202 13.53 -7.78 40.10
CA ARG A 202 14.59 -7.36 41.04
C ARG A 202 15.85 -8.21 40.87
N THR A 203 16.30 -8.37 39.63
CA THR A 203 17.37 -9.29 39.24
C THR A 203 18.72 -8.97 39.91
N GLN A 204 19.02 -7.70 40.20
CA GLN A 204 20.26 -7.35 40.91
C GLN A 204 20.32 -7.98 42.32
N GLU A 205 19.24 -7.87 43.08
CA GLU A 205 19.14 -8.52 44.39
C GLU A 205 19.13 -10.05 44.27
N GLN A 206 18.58 -10.59 43.18
CA GLN A 206 18.62 -12.01 42.89
C GLN A 206 20.06 -12.51 42.71
N PHE A 207 20.90 -11.78 41.96
CA PHE A 207 22.32 -12.12 41.78
C PHE A 207 23.05 -12.14 43.11
N GLU A 208 22.95 -11.06 43.88
CA GLU A 208 23.63 -10.92 45.18
C GLU A 208 23.22 -12.04 46.14
N LEU A 209 21.93 -12.37 46.16
CA LEU A 209 21.39 -13.46 46.98
C LEU A 209 21.97 -14.83 46.60
N LEU A 210 21.96 -15.16 45.31
CA LEU A 210 22.40 -16.48 44.84
C LEU A 210 23.93 -16.63 44.89
N GLU A 211 24.69 -15.56 44.62
CA GLU A 211 26.15 -15.54 44.81
C GLU A 211 26.50 -15.74 46.29
N ALA A 212 25.81 -15.06 47.21
CA ALA A 212 25.99 -15.26 48.64
C ALA A 212 25.65 -16.70 49.10
N ALA A 213 24.60 -17.29 48.54
CA ALA A 213 24.26 -18.69 48.80
C ALA A 213 25.35 -19.65 48.27
N ALA A 214 25.93 -19.37 47.10
CA ALA A 214 26.99 -20.19 46.51
C ALA A 214 28.31 -20.10 47.28
N ILE A 215 28.60 -18.96 47.91
CA ILE A 215 29.74 -18.82 48.84
C ILE A 215 29.54 -19.69 50.09
N GLN A 216 28.31 -19.78 50.61
CA GLN A 216 28.00 -20.61 51.78
C GLN A 216 27.96 -22.11 51.46
N HIS A 217 27.56 -22.47 50.24
CA HIS A 217 27.38 -23.85 49.78
C HIS A 217 28.17 -24.11 48.48
N PRO A 218 29.51 -24.13 48.53
CA PRO A 218 30.36 -24.24 47.33
C PRO A 218 30.30 -25.61 46.63
N ASP A 219 29.69 -26.61 47.26
CA ASP A 219 29.53 -27.95 46.71
C ASP A 219 28.13 -28.21 46.13
N ASP A 220 27.24 -27.22 46.17
CA ASP A 220 25.92 -27.33 45.55
C ASP A 220 26.02 -27.11 44.02
N GLY A 221 26.22 -28.20 43.28
CA GLY A 221 26.31 -28.17 41.83
C GLY A 221 25.03 -27.68 41.13
N ASP A 222 23.85 -27.90 41.70
CA ASP A 222 22.58 -27.43 41.11
C ASP A 222 22.43 -25.91 41.24
N LEU A 223 22.90 -25.32 42.34
CA LEU A 223 22.98 -23.87 42.51
C LEU A 223 23.97 -23.25 41.54
N HIS A 224 25.14 -23.87 41.33
CA HIS A 224 26.10 -23.41 40.33
C HIS A 224 25.56 -23.52 38.90
N CYS A 225 24.82 -24.58 38.55
CA CYS A 225 24.11 -24.66 37.28
C CYS A 225 23.08 -23.52 37.10
N LEU A 226 22.30 -23.22 38.16
CA LEU A 226 21.34 -22.10 38.14
C LEU A 226 22.04 -20.75 37.92
N LEU A 227 23.13 -20.47 38.63
CA LEU A 227 23.92 -19.24 38.46
C LEU A 227 24.54 -19.16 37.07
N ALA A 228 25.05 -20.27 36.54
CA ALA A 228 25.61 -20.32 35.18
C ALA A 228 24.55 -19.93 34.14
N GLN A 229 23.33 -20.48 34.24
CA GLN A 229 22.21 -20.13 33.38
C GLN A 229 21.79 -18.65 33.54
N LEU A 230 21.66 -18.20 34.78
CA LEU A 230 21.21 -16.84 35.08
C LEU A 230 22.21 -15.80 34.54
N PHE A 231 23.50 -15.94 34.83
CA PHE A 231 24.52 -15.03 34.29
C PHE A 231 24.60 -15.08 32.76
N SER A 232 24.39 -16.26 32.17
CA SER A 232 24.37 -16.42 30.72
C SER A 232 23.21 -15.63 30.07
N ARG A 233 22.02 -15.63 30.68
CA ARG A 233 20.83 -14.91 30.19
C ARG A 233 21.05 -13.41 30.06
N TYR A 234 21.88 -12.83 30.93
CA TYR A 234 22.20 -11.40 30.96
C TYR A 234 23.58 -11.09 30.36
N ASN A 235 24.10 -11.99 29.52
CA ASN A 235 25.37 -11.84 28.79
C ASN A 235 26.62 -11.67 29.69
N LEU A 236 26.57 -12.11 30.95
CA LEU A 236 27.69 -12.11 31.89
C LEU A 236 28.53 -13.39 31.70
N THR A 237 29.19 -13.47 30.54
CA THR A 237 29.82 -14.70 30.03
C THR A 237 30.90 -15.28 30.94
N GLU A 238 31.78 -14.45 31.50
CA GLU A 238 32.88 -14.93 32.35
C GLU A 238 32.35 -15.59 33.64
N LYS A 239 31.43 -14.92 34.34
CA LYS A 239 30.78 -15.47 35.54
C LYS A 239 30.00 -16.74 35.23
N SER A 240 29.30 -16.77 34.09
CA SER A 240 28.55 -17.94 33.66
C SER A 240 29.45 -19.17 33.47
N LEU A 241 30.57 -19.02 32.74
CA LEU A 241 31.52 -20.10 32.50
C LEU A 241 32.22 -20.56 33.79
N GLN A 242 32.56 -19.62 34.67
CA GLN A 242 33.12 -19.94 35.99
C GLN A 242 32.19 -20.85 36.80
N HIS A 243 30.90 -20.51 36.88
CA HIS A 243 29.93 -21.34 37.61
C HIS A 243 29.63 -22.67 36.91
N LEU A 244 29.63 -22.71 35.58
CA LEU A 244 29.49 -23.97 34.84
C LEU A 244 30.67 -24.93 35.14
N GLN A 245 31.89 -24.40 35.28
CA GLN A 245 33.05 -25.17 35.69
C GLN A 245 32.95 -25.63 37.15
N LEU A 246 32.49 -24.77 38.06
CA LEU A 246 32.30 -25.13 39.47
C LEU A 246 31.25 -26.23 39.68
N ALA A 247 30.27 -26.33 38.79
CA ALA A 247 29.25 -27.39 38.81
C ALA A 247 29.77 -28.75 38.31
N GLU A 248 30.92 -28.79 37.63
CA GLU A 248 31.47 -30.01 37.02
C GLU A 248 31.77 -31.06 38.09
N GLY A 249 31.22 -32.27 37.90
CA GLY A 249 31.35 -33.37 38.87
C GLY A 249 30.56 -33.21 40.17
N LYS A 250 29.87 -32.06 40.38
CA LYS A 250 29.05 -31.77 41.58
C LYS A 250 27.55 -31.84 41.36
N CYS A 251 27.11 -32.10 40.13
CA CYS A 251 25.71 -32.32 39.77
C CYS A 251 25.60 -33.51 38.80
N PRO A 252 24.40 -34.06 38.56
CA PRO A 252 24.21 -35.12 37.57
C PRO A 252 24.73 -34.70 36.20
N LYS A 253 25.44 -35.61 35.51
CA LYS A 253 26.08 -35.33 34.21
C LYS A 253 25.10 -34.74 33.18
N GLY A 254 23.87 -35.24 33.13
CA GLY A 254 22.82 -34.70 32.26
C GLY A 254 22.43 -33.25 32.60
N THR A 255 22.33 -32.88 33.88
CA THR A 255 22.07 -31.50 34.32
C THR A 255 23.21 -30.56 33.93
N HIS A 256 24.47 -31.00 34.11
CA HIS A 256 25.65 -30.23 33.70
C HIS A 256 25.66 -29.98 32.18
N MET A 257 25.41 -31.03 31.38
CA MET A 257 25.36 -30.93 29.91
C MET A 257 24.23 -30.02 29.42
N ARG A 258 23.02 -30.11 29.99
CA ARG A 258 21.90 -29.21 29.66
C ARG A 258 22.24 -27.75 29.99
N THR A 259 22.91 -27.54 31.12
CA THR A 259 23.38 -26.20 31.53
C THR A 259 24.43 -25.69 30.55
N GLY A 260 25.42 -26.50 30.19
CA GLY A 260 26.43 -26.15 29.19
C GLY A 260 25.83 -25.84 27.81
N ALA A 261 24.81 -26.59 27.39
CA ALA A 261 24.09 -26.31 26.15
C ALA A 261 23.36 -24.97 26.21
N THR A 262 22.67 -24.67 27.32
CA THR A 262 21.99 -23.37 27.52
C THR A 262 22.99 -22.21 27.49
N VAL A 263 24.15 -22.37 28.13
CA VAL A 263 25.22 -21.36 28.12
C VAL A 263 25.77 -21.16 26.70
N ALA A 264 25.97 -22.25 25.95
CA ALA A 264 26.41 -22.18 24.57
C ALA A 264 25.38 -21.49 23.65
N LEU A 265 24.09 -21.79 23.81
CA LEU A 265 22.99 -21.13 23.07
C LEU A 265 23.00 -19.61 23.25
N ASN A 266 23.02 -19.15 24.51
CA ASN A 266 23.05 -17.72 24.84
C ASN A 266 24.33 -17.00 24.37
N GLN A 267 25.39 -17.73 24.01
CA GLN A 267 26.63 -17.19 23.44
C GLN A 267 26.68 -17.26 21.90
N GLY A 268 25.61 -17.76 21.27
CA GLY A 268 25.55 -18.01 19.83
C GLY A 268 26.49 -19.15 19.37
N ARG A 269 26.81 -20.10 20.26
CA ARG A 269 27.60 -21.31 19.94
C ARG A 269 26.67 -22.49 19.67
N LEU A 270 25.94 -22.40 18.56
CA LEU A 270 24.85 -23.34 18.23
C LEU A 270 25.32 -24.79 18.06
N GLN A 271 26.47 -25.01 17.42
CA GLN A 271 27.01 -26.36 17.21
C GLN A 271 27.40 -27.03 18.55
N ASP A 272 28.08 -26.31 19.44
CA ASP A 272 28.45 -26.83 20.76
C ASP A 272 27.21 -27.20 21.59
N ALA A 273 26.18 -26.36 21.55
CA ALA A 273 24.90 -26.64 22.21
C ALA A 273 24.24 -27.90 21.64
N ARG A 274 24.22 -28.04 20.32
CA ARG A 274 23.66 -29.19 19.63
C ARG A 274 24.35 -30.50 20.02
N ASP A 275 25.68 -30.51 20.04
CA ASP A 275 26.46 -31.71 20.35
C ASP A 275 26.27 -32.16 21.81
N LEU A 276 26.11 -31.22 22.74
CA LEU A 276 25.76 -31.51 24.13
C LEU A 276 24.33 -32.08 24.25
N LEU A 277 23.36 -31.47 23.58
CA LEU A 277 21.96 -31.90 23.65
C LEU A 277 21.73 -33.26 22.99
N ILE A 278 22.48 -33.62 21.94
CA ILE A 278 22.45 -34.98 21.35
C ILE A 278 22.81 -36.03 22.41
N GLN A 279 23.84 -35.77 23.22
CA GLN A 279 24.25 -36.70 24.29
C GLN A 279 23.20 -36.79 25.40
N VAL A 280 22.54 -35.68 25.75
CA VAL A 280 21.45 -35.67 26.73
C VAL A 280 20.25 -36.46 26.20
N HIS A 281 19.85 -36.22 24.95
CA HIS A 281 18.71 -36.90 24.33
C HIS A 281 18.92 -38.41 24.16
N GLN A 282 20.16 -38.86 23.98
CA GLN A 282 20.48 -40.30 23.98
C GLN A 282 20.24 -40.96 25.35
N GLN A 283 20.42 -40.21 26.45
CA GLN A 283 20.20 -40.70 27.81
C GLN A 283 18.71 -40.65 28.19
N ASP A 284 18.00 -39.63 27.73
CA ASP A 284 16.56 -39.44 27.97
C ASP A 284 15.81 -39.12 26.67
N PRO A 285 15.41 -40.14 25.88
CA PRO A 285 14.77 -39.93 24.58
C PRO A 285 13.35 -39.37 24.66
N LEU A 286 12.70 -39.41 25.81
CA LEU A 286 11.34 -38.89 26.02
C LEU A 286 11.34 -37.46 26.58
N ASP A 287 12.50 -36.89 26.91
CA ASP A 287 12.64 -35.47 27.25
C ASP A 287 12.36 -34.61 26.02
N THR A 288 11.10 -34.18 25.88
CA THR A 288 10.65 -33.39 24.74
C THR A 288 11.22 -31.99 24.73
N HIS A 289 11.61 -31.44 25.89
CA HIS A 289 12.24 -30.12 25.92
C HIS A 289 13.59 -30.14 25.22
N VAL A 290 14.39 -31.19 25.46
CA VAL A 290 15.66 -31.39 24.76
C VAL A 290 15.44 -31.70 23.27
N LEU A 291 14.42 -32.51 22.94
CA LEU A 291 14.06 -32.78 21.55
C LEU A 291 13.70 -31.50 20.81
N ASP A 292 12.84 -30.65 21.36
CA ASP A 292 12.41 -29.39 20.75
C ASP A 292 13.60 -28.43 20.55
N GLN A 293 14.52 -28.34 21.52
CA GLN A 293 15.76 -27.57 21.35
C GLN A 293 16.64 -28.10 20.21
N LEU A 294 16.79 -29.43 20.09
CA LEU A 294 17.52 -30.04 18.99
C LEU A 294 16.85 -29.82 17.63
N VAL A 295 15.52 -29.86 17.58
CA VAL A 295 14.75 -29.58 16.36
C VAL A 295 14.98 -28.14 15.92
N ASN A 296 14.96 -27.17 16.84
CA ASN A 296 15.28 -25.78 16.52
C ASN A 296 16.73 -25.61 16.06
N LEU A 297 17.69 -26.25 16.72
CA LEU A 297 19.10 -26.22 16.32
C LEU A 297 19.36 -26.86 14.96
N ASP A 298 18.73 -27.99 14.67
CA ASP A 298 18.80 -28.64 13.36
C ASP A 298 18.20 -27.75 12.28
N ARG A 299 17.08 -27.07 12.57
CA ARG A 299 16.51 -26.07 11.65
C ARG A 299 17.50 -24.94 11.37
N ASP A 300 18.08 -24.37 12.42
CA ASP A 300 18.94 -23.20 12.31
C ASP A 300 20.28 -23.51 11.62
N LEU A 301 20.81 -24.73 11.80
CA LEU A 301 22.10 -25.16 11.25
C LEU A 301 21.99 -25.92 9.92
N GLN A 302 20.91 -26.67 9.69
CA GLN A 302 20.78 -27.62 8.58
C GLN A 302 19.50 -27.45 7.76
N GLY A 303 18.58 -26.59 8.19
CA GLY A 303 17.33 -26.29 7.51
C GLY A 303 16.13 -27.13 7.95
N ASP A 304 14.96 -26.79 7.41
CA ASP A 304 13.67 -27.28 7.88
C ASP A 304 13.51 -28.81 7.73
N ASP A 305 14.07 -29.41 6.66
CA ASP A 305 13.95 -30.85 6.41
C ASP A 305 14.71 -31.71 7.45
N ALA A 306 15.84 -31.23 7.97
CA ALA A 306 16.59 -31.91 9.02
C ALA A 306 15.80 -31.94 10.34
N ALA A 307 15.18 -30.80 10.69
CA ALA A 307 14.31 -30.67 11.85
C ALA A 307 13.10 -31.61 11.75
N LEU A 308 12.46 -31.67 10.57
CA LEU A 308 11.36 -32.61 10.31
C LEU A 308 11.81 -34.06 10.41
N GLN A 309 12.95 -34.40 9.84
CA GLN A 309 13.47 -35.77 9.89
C GLN A 309 13.71 -36.23 11.33
N ARG A 310 14.27 -35.37 12.20
CA ARG A 310 14.43 -35.67 13.62
C ARG A 310 13.10 -35.99 14.30
N LEU A 311 12.06 -35.19 14.05
CA LEU A 311 10.73 -35.42 14.61
C LEU A 311 10.12 -36.72 14.08
N LYS A 312 10.26 -37.00 12.78
CA LYS A 312 9.80 -38.26 12.17
C LYS A 312 10.51 -39.47 12.74
N ASP A 313 11.83 -39.40 12.95
CA ASP A 313 12.61 -40.48 13.55
C ASP A 313 12.19 -40.71 15.02
N ALA A 314 11.92 -39.63 15.77
CA ALA A 314 11.43 -39.72 17.14
C ALA A 314 10.03 -40.37 17.20
N VAL A 315 9.09 -39.97 16.32
CA VAL A 315 7.76 -40.60 16.23
C VAL A 315 7.84 -42.04 15.75
N ALA A 316 8.72 -42.36 14.80
CA ALA A 316 8.92 -43.73 14.33
C ALA A 316 9.42 -44.65 15.46
N LYS A 317 10.26 -44.11 16.36
CA LYS A 317 10.77 -44.83 17.53
C LYS A 317 9.76 -44.91 18.67
N PHE A 318 8.96 -43.87 18.88
CA PHE A 318 7.98 -43.75 19.96
C PHE A 318 6.59 -43.37 19.43
N PRO A 319 5.93 -44.26 18.66
CA PRO A 319 4.72 -43.92 17.91
C PRO A 319 3.50 -43.65 18.77
N HIS A 320 3.53 -43.97 20.07
CA HIS A 320 2.41 -43.74 20.99
C HIS A 320 2.64 -42.57 21.97
N SER A 321 3.81 -41.93 21.91
CA SER A 321 4.14 -40.83 22.81
C SER A 321 3.34 -39.58 22.46
N TYR A 322 2.43 -39.19 23.36
CA TYR A 322 1.58 -38.00 23.22
C TYR A 322 2.39 -36.74 22.92
N SER A 323 3.43 -36.48 23.71
CA SER A 323 4.22 -35.25 23.64
C SER A 323 5.07 -35.14 22.37
N ILE A 324 5.66 -36.25 21.90
CA ILE A 324 6.45 -36.27 20.66
C ILE A 324 5.54 -36.10 19.43
N GLN A 325 4.36 -36.74 19.43
CA GLN A 325 3.36 -36.51 18.39
C GLN A 325 2.89 -35.05 18.35
N VAL A 326 2.67 -34.43 19.51
CA VAL A 326 2.37 -32.99 19.64
C VAL A 326 3.46 -32.14 18.98
N SER A 327 4.74 -32.36 19.29
CA SER A 327 5.85 -31.62 18.67
C SER A 327 5.88 -31.77 17.14
N LEU A 328 5.64 -32.98 16.61
CA LEU A 328 5.56 -33.22 15.16
C LEU A 328 4.38 -32.46 14.52
N ILE A 329 3.20 -32.53 15.12
CA ILE A 329 1.99 -31.86 14.62
C ILE A 329 2.18 -30.35 14.61
N GLN A 330 2.71 -29.76 15.68
CA GLN A 330 2.96 -28.32 15.76
C GLN A 330 3.93 -27.86 14.66
N TRP A 331 4.99 -28.64 14.42
CA TRP A 331 5.94 -28.37 13.35
C TRP A 331 5.27 -28.46 11.98
N LEU A 332 4.58 -29.58 11.69
CA LEU A 332 3.88 -29.80 10.42
C LEU A 332 2.83 -28.71 10.17
N ARG A 333 2.09 -28.26 11.19
CA ARG A 333 1.07 -27.20 11.04
C ARG A 333 1.66 -25.91 10.47
N ASN A 334 2.91 -25.58 10.81
CA ASN A 334 3.55 -24.34 10.36
C ASN A 334 4.14 -24.43 8.95
N PHE A 335 4.49 -25.63 8.45
CA PHE A 335 5.26 -25.78 7.20
C PHE A 335 4.64 -26.76 6.18
N ARG A 336 3.82 -27.71 6.62
CA ARG A 336 3.26 -28.84 5.83
C ARG A 336 1.84 -29.19 6.32
N VAL A 337 0.91 -28.24 6.16
CA VAL A 337 -0.45 -28.31 6.74
C VAL A 337 -1.21 -29.60 6.37
N GLU A 338 -1.09 -30.10 5.14
CA GLU A 338 -1.75 -31.35 4.72
C GLU A 338 -1.22 -32.58 5.48
N GLN A 339 0.09 -32.64 5.72
CA GLN A 339 0.69 -33.70 6.55
C GLN A 339 0.27 -33.54 8.02
N ALA A 340 0.09 -32.30 8.50
CA ALA A 340 -0.45 -32.06 9.84
C ALA A 340 -1.89 -32.60 9.97
N ALA A 341 -2.74 -32.42 8.96
CA ALA A 341 -4.10 -32.97 8.95
C ALA A 341 -4.09 -34.50 9.07
N GLN A 342 -3.27 -35.18 8.26
CA GLN A 342 -3.12 -36.64 8.32
C GLN A 342 -2.60 -37.13 9.68
N GLN A 343 -1.62 -36.42 10.24
CA GLN A 343 -1.08 -36.76 11.56
C GLN A 343 -2.09 -36.50 12.68
N LEU A 344 -2.91 -35.46 12.56
CA LEU A 344 -3.99 -35.13 13.51
C LEU A 344 -5.11 -36.17 13.47
N ASP A 345 -5.49 -36.67 12.30
CA ASP A 345 -6.46 -37.76 12.19
C ASP A 345 -5.98 -39.00 12.94
N HIS A 346 -4.70 -39.36 12.76
CA HIS A 346 -4.10 -40.48 13.50
C HIS A 346 -4.03 -40.22 15.02
N PHE A 347 -3.63 -39.01 15.41
CA PHE A 347 -3.54 -38.60 16.81
C PHE A 347 -4.91 -38.63 17.50
N LEU A 348 -5.95 -38.09 16.87
CA LEU A 348 -7.31 -38.04 17.44
C LEU A 348 -8.00 -39.40 17.50
N LEU A 349 -7.61 -40.35 16.64
CA LEU A 349 -8.03 -41.75 16.79
C LEU A 349 -7.48 -42.39 18.08
N GLN A 350 -6.26 -42.03 18.47
CA GLN A 350 -5.63 -42.52 19.71
C GLN A 350 -6.04 -41.70 20.95
N HIS A 351 -6.31 -40.40 20.76
CA HIS A 351 -6.57 -39.42 21.82
C HIS A 351 -7.89 -38.65 21.59
N PRO A 352 -9.06 -39.31 21.54
CA PRO A 352 -10.33 -38.67 21.19
C PRO A 352 -10.79 -37.62 22.22
N GLY A 353 -10.28 -37.67 23.45
CA GLY A 353 -10.55 -36.67 24.49
C GLY A 353 -9.62 -35.45 24.49
N SER A 354 -8.66 -35.35 23.58
CA SER A 354 -7.67 -34.25 23.58
C SER A 354 -8.27 -32.94 23.09
N ALA A 355 -8.54 -32.02 24.01
CA ALA A 355 -8.98 -30.66 23.68
C ALA A 355 -7.93 -29.92 22.82
N TRP A 356 -6.65 -30.15 23.09
CA TRP A 356 -5.54 -29.62 22.28
C TRP A 356 -5.58 -30.16 20.85
N GLY A 357 -5.79 -31.47 20.67
CA GLY A 357 -5.87 -32.09 19.35
C GLY A 357 -7.03 -31.54 18.52
N TRP A 358 -8.22 -31.42 19.12
CA TRP A 358 -9.38 -30.83 18.44
C TRP A 358 -9.17 -29.36 18.11
N ARG A 359 -8.49 -28.59 18.98
CA ARG A 359 -8.09 -27.20 18.70
C ARG A 359 -7.16 -27.13 17.49
N GLU A 360 -6.09 -27.93 17.45
CA GLU A 360 -5.17 -27.93 16.31
C GLU A 360 -5.85 -28.40 15.03
N ALA A 361 -6.75 -29.40 15.10
CA ALA A 361 -7.57 -29.82 13.96
C ALA A 361 -8.46 -28.68 13.46
N ALA A 362 -9.05 -27.89 14.35
CA ALA A 362 -9.81 -26.71 13.96
C ALA A 362 -8.95 -25.67 13.24
N ILE A 363 -7.73 -25.41 13.73
CA ILE A 363 -6.78 -24.50 13.08
C ILE A 363 -6.36 -25.03 11.70
N VAL A 364 -6.01 -26.31 11.60
CA VAL A 364 -5.59 -26.95 10.34
C VAL A 364 -6.74 -26.99 9.33
N ALA A 365 -7.97 -27.24 9.78
CA ALA A 365 -9.16 -27.17 8.94
C ALA A 365 -9.37 -25.76 8.36
N LEU A 366 -9.14 -24.71 9.15
CA LEU A 366 -9.18 -23.33 8.65
C LEU A 366 -8.07 -23.03 7.64
N LEU A 367 -6.83 -23.46 7.92
CA LEU A 367 -5.70 -23.31 7.01
C LEU A 367 -5.84 -24.12 5.70
N THR A 368 -6.78 -25.07 5.65
CA THR A 368 -7.13 -25.88 4.46
C THR A 368 -8.50 -25.53 3.89
N HIS A 369 -9.11 -24.42 4.32
CA HIS A 369 -10.42 -23.93 3.89
C HIS A 369 -11.61 -24.86 4.13
N GLN A 370 -11.49 -25.79 5.08
CA GLN A 370 -12.57 -26.68 5.51
C GLN A 370 -13.37 -26.03 6.65
N ILE A 371 -14.10 -24.95 6.34
CA ILE A 371 -14.78 -24.11 7.34
C ILE A 371 -15.72 -24.90 8.25
N GLU A 372 -16.52 -25.81 7.68
CA GLU A 372 -17.50 -26.58 8.46
C GLU A 372 -16.83 -27.62 9.37
N ALA A 373 -15.78 -28.28 8.89
CA ALA A 373 -14.97 -29.16 9.73
C ALA A 373 -14.30 -28.36 10.85
N GLY A 374 -13.73 -27.19 10.54
CA GLY A 374 -13.15 -26.26 11.52
C GLY A 374 -14.14 -25.84 12.60
N ARG A 375 -15.39 -25.56 12.22
CA ARG A 375 -16.48 -25.23 13.15
C ARG A 375 -16.79 -26.39 14.10
N ILE A 376 -16.90 -27.60 13.57
CA ILE A 376 -17.17 -28.83 14.35
C ILE A 376 -15.99 -29.11 15.29
N PHE A 377 -14.75 -29.03 14.81
CA PHE A 377 -13.57 -29.29 15.63
C PHE A 377 -13.40 -28.24 16.73
N ALA A 378 -13.72 -26.96 16.46
CA ALA A 378 -13.73 -25.93 17.48
C ALA A 378 -14.79 -26.21 18.56
N ASP A 379 -15.99 -26.66 18.17
CA ASP A 379 -17.03 -27.08 19.14
C ASP A 379 -16.54 -28.28 19.97
N ARG A 380 -15.91 -29.28 19.36
CA ARG A 380 -15.31 -30.41 20.08
C ARG A 380 -14.21 -29.97 21.05
N ALA A 381 -13.39 -28.99 20.67
CA ALA A 381 -12.37 -28.44 21.55
C ALA A 381 -13.00 -27.73 22.76
N ILE A 382 -14.08 -26.96 22.55
CA ILE A 382 -14.83 -26.28 23.63
C ILE A 382 -15.59 -27.28 24.50
N GLU A 383 -16.17 -28.33 23.92
CA GLU A 383 -16.81 -29.44 24.65
C GLU A 383 -15.79 -30.17 25.53
N ALA A 384 -14.59 -30.43 25.00
CA ALA A 384 -13.52 -31.09 25.74
C ALA A 384 -12.90 -30.20 26.82
N ASP A 385 -12.78 -28.89 26.56
CA ASP A 385 -12.31 -27.88 27.51
C ASP A 385 -13.01 -26.50 27.32
N PRO A 386 -14.04 -26.20 28.14
CA PRO A 386 -14.77 -24.93 28.06
C PRO A 386 -13.99 -23.68 28.49
N HIS A 387 -12.78 -23.82 29.07
CA HIS A 387 -11.95 -22.70 29.51
C HIS A 387 -10.88 -22.31 28.48
N ASN A 388 -10.78 -23.08 27.39
CA ASN A 388 -9.87 -22.80 26.30
C ASN A 388 -10.35 -21.59 25.47
N ASP A 389 -9.69 -20.45 25.65
CA ASP A 389 -9.95 -19.20 24.95
C ASP A 389 -9.81 -19.32 23.43
N THR A 390 -8.85 -20.15 22.97
CA THR A 390 -8.55 -20.32 21.55
C THR A 390 -9.71 -20.97 20.78
N GLY A 391 -10.46 -21.88 21.41
CA GLY A 391 -11.65 -22.48 20.79
C GLY A 391 -12.72 -21.44 20.45
N TYR A 392 -13.00 -20.53 21.40
CA TYR A 392 -13.93 -19.41 21.17
C TYR A 392 -13.38 -18.43 20.14
N TYR A 393 -12.08 -18.12 20.16
CA TYR A 393 -11.45 -17.28 19.14
C TYR A 393 -11.64 -17.86 17.73
N ILE A 394 -11.43 -19.16 17.54
CA ILE A 394 -11.63 -19.83 16.25
C ILE A 394 -13.08 -19.72 15.79
N ARG A 395 -14.04 -19.92 16.69
CA ARG A 395 -15.47 -19.74 16.42
C ARG A 395 -15.81 -18.30 16.00
N GLY A 396 -15.22 -17.32 16.69
CA GLY A 396 -15.37 -15.91 16.34
C GLY A 396 -14.78 -15.59 14.97
N ARG A 397 -13.60 -16.14 14.64
CA ARG A 397 -12.97 -15.96 13.33
C ARG A 397 -13.82 -16.56 12.20
N ILE A 398 -14.35 -17.77 12.37
CA ILE A 398 -15.26 -18.41 11.40
C ILE A 398 -16.50 -17.55 11.17
N ALA A 399 -17.12 -17.05 12.24
CA ALA A 399 -18.29 -16.18 12.13
C ALA A 399 -17.95 -14.86 11.41
N LEU A 400 -16.76 -14.29 11.68
CA LEU A 400 -16.28 -13.08 11.01
C LEU A 400 -16.08 -13.29 9.51
N ASP A 401 -15.46 -14.41 9.12
CA ASP A 401 -15.22 -14.77 7.71
C ASP A 401 -16.55 -15.00 6.95
N GLN A 402 -17.59 -15.44 7.66
CA GLN A 402 -18.97 -15.58 7.16
C GLN A 402 -19.78 -14.27 7.17
N GLY A 403 -19.20 -13.16 7.66
CA GLY A 403 -19.87 -11.85 7.75
C GLY A 403 -20.86 -11.71 8.91
N GLN A 404 -20.86 -12.64 9.87
CA GLN A 404 -21.76 -12.65 11.04
C GLN A 404 -21.14 -11.86 12.21
N LEU A 405 -21.11 -10.53 12.09
CA LEU A 405 -20.38 -9.64 13.01
C LEU A 405 -20.82 -9.75 14.49
N ASP A 406 -22.12 -9.84 14.76
CA ASP A 406 -22.64 -9.95 16.13
C ASP A 406 -22.20 -11.25 16.81
N GLN A 407 -22.26 -12.36 16.06
CA GLN A 407 -21.84 -13.67 16.56
C GLN A 407 -20.32 -13.74 16.74
N ALA A 408 -19.56 -13.14 15.82
CA ALA A 408 -18.11 -13.00 15.93
C ALA A 408 -17.74 -12.23 17.21
N GLY A 409 -18.36 -11.07 17.44
CA GLY A 409 -18.12 -10.22 18.60
C GLY A 409 -18.45 -10.93 19.92
N HIS A 410 -19.54 -11.71 19.96
CA HIS A 410 -19.89 -12.53 21.12
C HIS A 410 -18.80 -13.55 21.46
N PHE A 411 -18.31 -14.31 20.47
CA PHE A 411 -17.27 -15.32 20.70
C PHE A 411 -15.91 -14.72 21.06
N PHE A 412 -15.53 -13.57 20.50
CA PHE A 412 -14.30 -12.88 20.91
C PHE A 412 -14.39 -12.37 22.35
N ARG A 413 -15.55 -11.87 22.80
CA ARG A 413 -15.75 -11.52 24.22
C ARG A 413 -15.62 -12.74 25.12
N LEU A 414 -16.22 -13.87 24.75
CA LEU A 414 -16.07 -15.12 25.52
C LEU A 414 -14.60 -15.55 25.61
N ALA A 415 -13.82 -15.42 24.53
CA ALA A 415 -12.38 -15.70 24.56
C ALA A 415 -11.66 -14.79 25.57
N LEU A 416 -11.95 -13.48 25.56
CA LEU A 416 -11.33 -12.51 26.48
C LEU A 416 -11.79 -12.66 27.93
N GLU A 417 -13.01 -13.15 28.18
CA GLU A 417 -13.46 -13.54 29.51
C GLU A 417 -12.71 -14.76 30.07
N LYS A 418 -12.15 -15.62 29.19
CA LYS A 418 -11.28 -16.73 29.61
C LYS A 418 -9.84 -16.30 29.76
N ASN A 419 -9.36 -15.43 28.86
CA ASN A 419 -8.00 -14.94 28.85
C ASN A 419 -7.93 -13.50 28.28
N CYS A 420 -7.82 -12.52 29.17
CA CYS A 420 -7.69 -11.11 28.82
C CYS A 420 -6.39 -10.75 28.06
N ASP A 421 -5.38 -11.62 28.07
CA ASP A 421 -4.10 -11.42 27.37
C ASP A 421 -4.09 -12.00 25.95
N ASN A 422 -5.24 -12.49 25.45
CA ASN A 422 -5.42 -12.93 24.06
C ASN A 422 -5.46 -11.72 23.11
N ASP A 423 -4.28 -11.26 22.72
CA ASP A 423 -4.01 -10.18 21.76
C ASP A 423 -4.80 -10.30 20.45
N LYS A 424 -4.88 -11.51 19.89
CA LYS A 424 -5.62 -11.78 18.65
C LYS A 424 -7.12 -11.56 18.82
N ALA A 425 -7.69 -11.92 19.96
CA ALA A 425 -9.10 -11.70 20.26
C ALA A 425 -9.40 -10.21 20.50
N ILE A 426 -8.47 -9.45 21.11
CA ILE A 426 -8.62 -7.98 21.26
C ILE A 426 -8.71 -7.30 19.88
N ALA A 427 -7.77 -7.61 18.98
CA ALA A 427 -7.78 -7.06 17.63
C ALA A 427 -9.03 -7.48 16.85
N ALA A 428 -9.36 -8.78 16.85
CA ALA A 428 -10.50 -9.31 16.12
C ALA A 428 -11.84 -8.79 16.65
N LEU A 429 -11.95 -8.49 17.95
CA LEU A 429 -13.15 -7.86 18.52
C LEU A 429 -13.39 -6.47 17.93
N LEU A 430 -12.34 -5.68 17.68
CA LEU A 430 -12.50 -4.38 17.04
C LEU A 430 -12.82 -4.48 15.54
N ASP A 431 -12.38 -5.54 14.86
CA ASP A 431 -12.76 -5.82 13.48
C ASP A 431 -14.28 -6.04 13.32
N THR A 432 -14.99 -6.37 14.41
CA THR A 432 -16.47 -6.48 14.41
C THR A 432 -17.18 -5.12 14.49
N CYS A 433 -16.47 -4.04 14.81
CA CYS A 433 -17.06 -2.73 15.10
C CYS A 433 -17.14 -1.82 13.86
N GLN A 434 -18.35 -1.35 13.56
CA GLN A 434 -18.60 -0.47 12.41
C GLN A 434 -18.49 1.02 12.77
N ARG A 435 -18.90 1.41 13.97
CA ARG A 435 -18.94 2.81 14.42
C ARG A 435 -17.84 3.09 15.46
N PRO A 436 -17.30 4.33 15.51
CA PRO A 436 -16.34 4.73 16.54
C PRO A 436 -16.86 4.49 17.97
N ASP A 437 -18.14 4.76 18.22
CA ASP A 437 -18.77 4.53 19.53
C ASP A 437 -18.76 3.06 19.96
N ASP A 438 -18.90 2.13 19.00
CA ASP A 438 -18.87 0.70 19.28
C ASP A 438 -17.46 0.24 19.61
N ARG A 439 -16.44 0.78 18.92
CA ARG A 439 -15.02 0.52 19.22
C ARG A 439 -14.67 0.93 20.63
N LYS A 440 -15.11 2.12 21.06
CA LYS A 440 -14.91 2.60 22.42
C LYS A 440 -15.51 1.65 23.46
N LYS A 441 -16.77 1.22 23.27
CA LYS A 441 -17.42 0.25 24.16
C LYS A 441 -16.67 -1.09 24.24
N GLN A 442 -16.15 -1.60 23.13
CA GLN A 442 -15.36 -2.83 23.17
C GLN A 442 -14.01 -2.63 23.87
N LEU A 443 -13.35 -1.50 23.67
CA LEU A 443 -12.10 -1.16 24.34
C LEU A 443 -12.30 -0.96 25.85
N ASP A 444 -13.40 -0.35 26.26
CA ASP A 444 -13.80 -0.25 27.68
C ASP A 444 -13.98 -1.65 28.28
N PHE A 445 -14.65 -2.56 27.56
CA PHE A 445 -14.77 -3.97 27.97
C PHE A 445 -13.40 -4.66 28.11
N VAL A 446 -12.44 -4.40 27.19
CA VAL A 446 -11.08 -4.95 27.28
C VAL A 446 -10.38 -4.44 28.53
N LEU A 447 -10.45 -3.13 28.83
CA LEU A 447 -9.90 -2.57 30.07
C LEU A 447 -10.54 -3.17 31.33
N ASP A 448 -11.85 -3.40 31.31
CA ASP A 448 -12.55 -4.06 32.40
C ASP A 448 -12.03 -5.49 32.61
N GLN A 449 -11.81 -6.27 31.55
CA GLN A 449 -11.23 -7.62 31.66
C GLN A 449 -9.79 -7.58 32.18
N LEU A 450 -8.96 -6.63 31.70
CA LEU A 450 -7.59 -6.43 32.20
C LEU A 450 -7.54 -6.01 33.68
N ARG A 451 -8.62 -5.41 34.20
CA ARG A 451 -8.76 -5.07 35.62
C ARG A 451 -9.23 -6.27 36.45
N LEU A 452 -10.17 -7.05 35.92
CA LEU A 452 -10.81 -8.16 36.65
C LEU A 452 -9.92 -9.41 36.73
N GLN A 453 -9.09 -9.64 35.72
CA GLN A 453 -8.27 -10.84 35.59
C GLN A 453 -6.80 -10.57 35.99
N THR A 454 -6.05 -11.64 36.26
CA THR A 454 -4.60 -11.53 36.44
C THR A 454 -3.94 -11.43 35.07
N THR A 455 -3.39 -10.26 34.76
CA THR A 455 -2.71 -10.01 33.48
C THR A 455 -1.20 -10.29 33.58
N PHE A 456 -0.63 -10.83 32.51
CA PHE A 456 0.79 -11.03 32.27
C PHE A 456 1.40 -9.91 31.43
N GLY A 457 0.57 -9.09 30.79
CA GLY A 457 0.94 -7.81 30.21
C GLY A 457 0.91 -7.73 28.70
N SER A 458 0.72 -8.82 27.96
CA SER A 458 0.54 -8.75 26.50
C SER A 458 -0.76 -8.04 26.12
N GLY A 459 -1.82 -8.24 26.90
CA GLY A 459 -3.11 -7.61 26.67
C GLY A 459 -3.07 -6.08 26.78
N ILE A 460 -2.23 -5.49 27.64
CA ILE A 460 -2.13 -4.03 27.75
C ILE A 460 -1.38 -3.40 26.56
N LEU A 461 -0.37 -4.11 26.03
CA LEU A 461 0.32 -3.68 24.80
C LEU A 461 -0.66 -3.75 23.61
N ALA A 462 -1.35 -4.88 23.45
CA ALA A 462 -2.34 -5.09 22.40
C ALA A 462 -3.50 -4.08 22.48
N TYR A 463 -3.98 -3.78 23.70
CA TYR A 463 -4.99 -2.73 23.92
C TYR A 463 -4.55 -1.39 23.32
N ARG A 464 -3.32 -0.93 23.62
CA ARG A 464 -2.80 0.33 23.06
C ARG A 464 -2.71 0.24 21.54
N GLU A 465 -2.06 -0.81 21.02
CA GLU A 465 -1.81 -0.98 19.59
C GLU A 465 -3.10 -0.90 18.77
N VAL A 466 -4.16 -1.54 19.27
CA VAL A 466 -5.47 -1.60 18.61
C VAL A 466 -6.28 -0.30 18.82
N ALA A 467 -6.07 0.42 19.92
CA ALA A 467 -6.77 1.66 20.22
C ALA A 467 -6.24 2.88 19.44
N VAL A 468 -4.93 2.93 19.15
CA VAL A 468 -4.29 4.06 18.47
C VAL A 468 -4.93 4.31 17.10
N GLY A 469 -5.33 5.57 16.84
CA GLY A 469 -6.00 5.96 15.61
C GLY A 469 -7.47 5.50 15.49
N LYS A 470 -8.01 4.80 16.50
CA LYS A 470 -9.41 4.32 16.51
C LYS A 470 -10.28 5.03 17.55
N ILE A 471 -9.69 5.51 18.65
CA ILE A 471 -10.35 6.31 19.69
C ILE A 471 -9.50 7.55 20.05
N GLU A 472 -10.06 8.48 20.84
CA GLU A 472 -9.35 9.70 21.22
C GLU A 472 -8.08 9.39 22.03
N SER A 473 -6.95 10.02 21.69
CA SER A 473 -5.66 9.77 22.33
C SER A 473 -5.65 10.03 23.84
N GLU A 474 -6.46 10.99 24.30
CA GLU A 474 -6.66 11.29 25.72
C GLU A 474 -7.36 10.15 26.47
N ALA A 475 -8.32 9.47 25.83
CA ALA A 475 -9.00 8.31 26.43
C ALA A 475 -8.04 7.13 26.58
N ILE A 476 -7.17 6.90 25.58
CA ILE A 476 -6.12 5.88 25.65
C ILE A 476 -5.17 6.18 26.81
N LEU A 477 -4.71 7.43 26.93
CA LEU A 477 -3.83 7.86 28.03
C LEU A 477 -4.47 7.60 29.39
N ALA A 478 -5.74 8.00 29.59
CA ALA A 478 -6.44 7.78 30.84
C ALA A 478 -6.52 6.27 31.20
N GLY A 479 -6.87 5.41 30.24
CA GLY A 479 -6.90 3.97 30.45
C GLY A 479 -5.52 3.36 30.77
N LEU A 480 -4.45 3.85 30.13
CA LEU A 480 -3.09 3.38 30.41
C LEU A 480 -2.53 3.90 31.74
N GLU A 481 -2.89 5.12 32.15
CA GLU A 481 -2.57 5.66 33.47
C GLU A 481 -3.28 4.87 34.57
N GLU A 482 -4.56 4.53 34.36
CA GLU A 482 -5.30 3.64 35.24
C GLU A 482 -4.65 2.24 35.31
N ALA A 483 -4.29 1.66 34.16
CA ALA A 483 -3.56 0.39 34.09
C ALA A 483 -2.27 0.39 34.91
N LEU A 484 -1.50 1.48 34.82
CA LEU A 484 -0.29 1.64 35.60
C LEU A 484 -0.56 1.76 37.11
N GLN A 485 -1.69 2.35 37.53
CA GLN A 485 -2.05 2.48 38.95
C GLN A 485 -2.35 1.12 39.60
N PHE A 486 -3.09 0.23 38.92
CA PHE A 486 -3.42 -1.08 39.49
C PHE A 486 -2.39 -2.17 39.18
N ARG A 487 -1.57 -2.05 38.12
CA ARG A 487 -0.41 -2.93 37.83
C ARG A 487 0.91 -2.18 37.63
N PRO A 488 1.41 -1.46 38.65
CA PRO A 488 2.69 -0.77 38.56
C PRO A 488 3.88 -1.73 38.48
N ASP A 489 3.66 -3.01 38.83
CA ASP A 489 4.65 -4.09 38.80
C ASP A 489 4.93 -4.64 37.40
N LEU A 490 4.10 -4.32 36.40
CA LEU A 490 4.30 -4.78 35.02
C LEU A 490 5.03 -3.71 34.19
N TRP A 491 6.23 -4.03 33.72
CA TRP A 491 6.97 -3.16 32.79
C TRP A 491 6.15 -2.82 31.52
N HIS A 492 5.25 -3.73 31.09
CA HIS A 492 4.34 -3.53 29.96
C HIS A 492 3.46 -2.27 30.10
N CYS A 493 2.97 -1.97 31.32
CA CYS A 493 2.17 -0.76 31.57
C CYS A 493 3.01 0.52 31.40
N TRP A 494 4.25 0.50 31.87
CA TRP A 494 5.20 1.60 31.70
C TRP A 494 5.56 1.81 30.23
N SER A 495 5.79 0.72 29.49
CA SER A 495 6.08 0.73 28.06
C SER A 495 4.91 1.30 27.26
N ALA A 496 3.69 0.76 27.44
CA ALA A 496 2.49 1.24 26.77
C ALA A 496 2.25 2.74 27.03
N LEU A 497 2.34 3.18 28.30
CA LEU A 497 2.16 4.58 28.65
C LEU A 497 3.24 5.48 28.02
N THR A 498 4.51 5.07 28.07
CA THR A 498 5.63 5.81 27.45
C THR A 498 5.40 6.02 25.96
N HIS A 499 5.04 4.95 25.24
CA HIS A 499 4.76 5.01 23.81
C HIS A 499 3.51 5.86 23.49
N GLN A 500 2.49 5.84 24.35
CA GLN A 500 1.32 6.71 24.17
C GLN A 500 1.66 8.18 24.41
N LEU A 501 2.47 8.50 25.43
CA LEU A 501 2.96 9.85 25.71
C LEU A 501 3.81 10.39 24.55
N LEU A 502 4.60 9.54 23.90
CA LEU A 502 5.30 9.90 22.66
C LEU A 502 4.32 10.21 21.51
N ALA A 503 3.30 9.37 21.33
CA ALA A 503 2.29 9.57 20.28
C ALA A 503 1.51 10.90 20.44
N VAL A 504 1.23 11.33 21.68
CA VAL A 504 0.62 12.65 21.96
C VAL A 504 1.63 13.80 22.07
N ASN A 505 2.88 13.57 21.68
CA ASN A 505 3.97 14.54 21.71
C ASN A 505 4.28 15.13 23.11
N GLN A 506 3.92 14.44 24.19
CA GLN A 506 4.22 14.82 25.59
C GLN A 506 5.60 14.32 26.01
N ARG A 507 6.64 14.73 25.28
CA ARG A 507 8.02 14.21 25.40
C ARG A 507 8.60 14.33 26.82
N GLN A 508 8.31 15.42 27.53
CA GLN A 508 8.84 15.64 28.89
C GLN A 508 8.23 14.68 29.93
N ARG A 509 6.94 14.32 29.77
CA ARG A 509 6.32 13.28 30.61
C ARG A 509 6.83 11.90 30.22
N ALA A 510 6.96 11.64 28.92
CA ALA A 510 7.48 10.37 28.41
C ALA A 510 8.88 10.06 28.97
N VAL A 511 9.79 11.04 29.01
CA VAL A 511 11.15 10.82 29.56
C VAL A 511 11.12 10.55 31.06
N SER A 512 10.28 11.27 31.82
CA SER A 512 10.12 11.01 33.26
C SER A 512 9.62 9.59 33.51
N VAL A 513 8.60 9.13 32.79
CA VAL A 513 8.03 7.79 32.93
C VAL A 513 9.05 6.73 32.51
N ALA A 514 9.73 6.92 31.37
CA ALA A 514 10.74 5.99 30.87
C ALA A 514 11.94 5.87 31.80
N THR A 515 12.46 6.99 32.36
CA THR A 515 13.55 6.98 33.33
C THR A 515 13.15 6.29 34.64
N SER A 516 11.96 6.58 35.19
CA SER A 516 11.47 5.83 36.36
C SER A 516 11.28 4.34 36.07
N ALA A 517 10.91 3.98 34.85
CA ALA A 517 10.84 2.59 34.44
C ALA A 517 12.24 1.96 34.37
N THR A 518 13.27 2.64 33.87
CA THR A 518 14.65 2.08 33.83
C THR A 518 15.24 1.90 35.23
N GLU A 519 14.90 2.78 36.18
CA GLU A 519 15.28 2.62 37.60
C GLU A 519 14.61 1.41 38.25
N LYS A 520 13.34 1.15 37.88
CA LYS A 520 12.57 0.03 38.42
C LYS A 520 12.89 -1.31 37.76
N PHE A 521 13.19 -1.30 36.46
CA PHE A 521 13.42 -2.46 35.61
C PHE A 521 14.79 -2.38 34.89
N PRO A 522 15.91 -2.26 35.63
CA PRO A 522 17.22 -1.94 35.06
C PRO A 522 17.79 -3.04 34.17
N LEU A 523 17.31 -4.28 34.30
CA LEU A 523 17.75 -5.43 33.50
C LEU A 523 16.69 -5.88 32.48
N THR A 524 15.72 -5.02 32.17
CA THR A 524 14.71 -5.26 31.12
C THR A 524 15.08 -4.47 29.86
N PRO A 525 15.61 -5.13 28.80
CA PRO A 525 16.10 -4.44 27.60
C PRO A 525 15.05 -3.55 26.92
N ARG A 526 13.77 -3.97 26.94
CA ARG A 526 12.67 -3.24 26.31
C ARG A 526 12.46 -1.85 26.88
N ILE A 527 12.63 -1.69 28.19
CA ILE A 527 12.45 -0.42 28.87
C ILE A 527 13.59 0.57 28.52
N TRP A 528 14.81 0.06 28.35
CA TRP A 528 15.92 0.86 27.82
C TRP A 528 15.72 1.25 26.36
N LEU A 529 15.17 0.35 25.54
CA LEU A 529 14.79 0.67 24.16
C LEU A 529 13.73 1.78 24.15
N ASP A 530 12.72 1.71 25.01
CA ASP A 530 11.69 2.75 25.13
C ASP A 530 12.31 4.11 25.51
N LEU A 531 13.25 4.14 26.47
CA LEU A 531 13.99 5.36 26.81
C LEU A 531 14.80 5.91 25.63
N ALA A 532 15.45 5.03 24.84
CA ALA A 532 16.17 5.45 23.65
C ALA A 532 15.25 6.12 22.62
N LEU A 533 14.06 5.54 22.37
CA LEU A 533 13.05 6.12 21.49
C LEU A 533 12.56 7.48 21.99
N VAL A 534 12.44 7.66 23.32
CA VAL A 534 12.11 8.96 23.92
C VAL A 534 13.23 9.97 23.69
N HIS A 535 14.49 9.59 23.91
CA HIS A 535 15.63 10.47 23.65
C HIS A 535 15.74 10.85 22.18
N ARG A 536 15.47 9.92 21.25
CA ARG A 536 15.35 10.22 19.82
C ARG A 536 14.30 11.28 19.55
N ALA A 537 13.09 11.14 20.12
CA ALA A 537 12.02 12.13 19.98
C ALA A 537 12.41 13.50 20.57
N MET A 538 13.29 13.54 21.56
CA MET A 538 13.85 14.76 22.14
C MET A 538 15.08 15.30 21.39
N ASN A 539 15.53 14.66 20.31
CA ASN A 539 16.79 14.94 19.62
C ASN A 539 18.03 14.87 20.53
N ASN A 540 18.01 13.98 21.54
CA ASN A 540 19.13 13.73 22.44
C ASN A 540 19.92 12.49 22.00
N GLU A 541 20.83 12.66 21.03
CA GLU A 541 21.59 11.54 20.43
C GLU A 541 22.47 10.79 21.44
N THR A 542 23.04 11.48 22.44
CA THR A 542 23.91 10.85 23.44
C THR A 542 23.11 9.96 24.39
N GLY A 543 21.92 10.41 24.81
CA GLY A 543 20.99 9.62 25.60
C GLY A 543 20.42 8.44 24.82
N GLU A 544 20.09 8.64 23.54
CA GLU A 544 19.64 7.56 22.65
C GLU A 544 20.70 6.45 22.55
N LEU A 545 21.93 6.81 22.18
CA LEU A 545 23.02 5.83 22.02
C LEU A 545 23.32 5.10 23.33
N GLY A 546 23.38 5.83 24.46
CA GLY A 546 23.64 5.23 25.77
C GLY A 546 22.57 4.20 26.17
N ALA A 547 21.29 4.55 26.01
CA ALA A 547 20.19 3.65 26.32
C ALA A 547 20.15 2.43 25.38
N LEU A 548 20.40 2.61 24.08
CA LEU A 548 20.49 1.50 23.13
C LEU A 548 21.66 0.56 23.43
N GLN A 549 22.83 1.10 23.78
CA GLN A 549 24.00 0.31 24.17
C GLN A 549 23.73 -0.50 25.44
N HIS A 550 23.07 0.08 26.44
CA HIS A 550 22.67 -0.66 27.63
C HIS A 550 21.67 -1.78 27.32
N ALA A 551 20.64 -1.52 26.50
CA ALA A 551 19.69 -2.54 26.08
C ALA A 551 20.40 -3.72 25.37
N HIS A 552 21.36 -3.41 24.49
CA HIS A 552 22.13 -4.40 23.74
C HIS A 552 23.13 -5.16 24.60
N GLN A 553 23.71 -4.52 25.63
CA GLN A 553 24.58 -5.21 26.59
C GLN A 553 23.81 -6.30 27.36
N ILE A 554 22.56 -6.00 27.76
CA ILE A 554 21.70 -6.93 28.49
C ILE A 554 21.31 -8.12 27.60
N ASN A 555 20.91 -7.86 26.36
CA ASN A 555 20.61 -8.90 25.37
C ASN A 555 21.15 -8.54 23.98
N PRO A 556 22.36 -9.02 23.63
CA PRO A 556 22.99 -8.70 22.34
C PRO A 556 22.26 -9.29 21.14
N HIS A 557 21.54 -10.39 21.33
CA HIS A 557 20.92 -11.15 20.24
C HIS A 557 19.49 -10.69 19.95
N TRP A 558 18.97 -9.72 20.71
CA TRP A 558 17.63 -9.22 20.50
C TRP A 558 17.57 -8.29 19.28
N VAL A 559 16.93 -8.78 18.23
CA VAL A 559 16.89 -8.11 16.92
C VAL A 559 16.32 -6.70 16.97
N ASP A 560 15.34 -6.42 17.83
CA ASP A 560 14.70 -5.09 17.88
C ASP A 560 15.69 -4.01 18.33
N VAL A 561 16.49 -4.28 19.36
CA VAL A 561 17.53 -3.34 19.84
C VAL A 561 18.69 -3.28 18.86
N ALA A 562 19.10 -4.42 18.32
CA ALA A 562 20.16 -4.48 17.32
C ALA A 562 19.80 -3.65 16.07
N ARG A 563 18.55 -3.70 15.62
CA ARG A 563 18.04 -2.89 14.50
C ARG A 563 18.08 -1.39 14.83
N GLU A 564 17.71 -1.00 16.04
CA GLU A 564 17.72 0.42 16.42
C GLU A 564 19.15 0.97 16.58
N LEU A 565 20.08 0.18 17.11
CA LEU A 565 21.52 0.50 17.09
C LEU A 565 22.07 0.55 15.67
N TYR A 566 21.65 -0.37 14.81
CA TYR A 566 22.01 -0.41 13.40
C TYR A 566 21.54 0.86 12.68
N ASP A 567 20.27 1.23 12.83
CA ASP A 567 19.67 2.44 12.23
C ASP A 567 20.40 3.71 12.72
N PHE A 568 20.76 3.76 14.01
CA PHE A 568 21.57 4.85 14.56
C PHE A 568 22.96 4.91 13.88
N ASN A 569 23.67 3.79 13.78
CA ASN A 569 25.00 3.75 13.16
C ASN A 569 24.96 4.03 11.65
N LEU A 570 23.92 3.60 10.93
CA LEU A 570 23.72 3.94 9.52
C LEU A 570 23.56 5.43 9.30
N LYS A 571 22.74 6.12 10.13
CA LYS A 571 22.58 7.58 10.06
C LYS A 571 23.93 8.30 10.24
N GLN A 572 24.77 7.77 11.14
CA GLN A 572 26.12 8.28 11.35
C GLN A 572 27.15 7.78 10.32
N LYS A 573 26.73 7.00 9.31
CA LYS A 573 27.57 6.38 8.27
C LYS A 573 28.67 5.45 8.81
N ASN A 574 28.45 4.91 10.01
CA ASN A 574 29.33 3.95 10.68
C ASN A 574 28.99 2.51 10.28
N TYR A 575 29.17 2.19 9.00
CA TYR A 575 28.81 0.87 8.44
C TYR A 575 29.48 -0.33 9.16
N PRO A 576 30.77 -0.28 9.57
CA PRO A 576 31.39 -1.42 10.25
C PRO A 576 30.72 -1.77 11.59
N GLN A 577 30.37 -0.76 12.38
CA GLN A 577 29.65 -0.96 13.65
C GLN A 577 28.22 -1.46 13.40
N ALA A 578 27.54 -0.90 12.39
CA ALA A 578 26.20 -1.34 11.99
C ALA A 578 26.20 -2.83 11.59
N GLU A 579 27.17 -3.25 10.77
CA GLU A 579 27.33 -4.65 10.36
C GLU A 579 27.66 -5.57 11.55
N GLN A 580 28.56 -5.14 12.45
CA GLN A 580 28.94 -5.92 13.63
C GLN A 580 27.74 -6.21 14.53
N VAL A 581 26.89 -5.21 14.78
CA VAL A 581 25.69 -5.37 15.62
C VAL A 581 24.74 -6.39 15.00
N ILE A 582 24.44 -6.28 13.70
CA ILE A 582 23.54 -7.22 13.01
C ILE A 582 24.14 -8.64 12.93
N ARG A 583 25.44 -8.77 12.66
CA ARG A 583 26.11 -10.08 12.65
C ARG A 583 26.12 -10.76 14.02
N SER A 584 26.08 -10.00 15.11
CA SER A 584 25.97 -10.59 16.45
C SER A 584 24.63 -11.32 16.63
N VAL A 585 23.54 -10.77 16.11
CA VAL A 585 22.22 -11.42 16.09
C VAL A 585 22.25 -12.67 15.21
N LEU A 586 22.80 -12.58 14.00
CA LEU A 586 22.89 -13.72 13.07
C LEU A 586 23.80 -14.85 13.57
N LYS A 587 24.68 -14.58 14.53
CA LYS A 587 25.47 -15.63 15.20
C LYS A 587 24.59 -16.50 16.11
N ALA A 588 23.61 -15.90 16.78
CA ALA A 588 22.69 -16.62 17.66
C ALA A 588 21.44 -17.14 16.93
N ASP A 589 20.97 -16.42 15.92
CA ASP A 589 19.84 -16.78 15.07
C ASP A 589 20.20 -16.55 13.59
N PRO A 590 20.88 -17.51 12.93
CA PRO A 590 21.32 -17.39 11.54
C PRO A 590 20.18 -17.24 10.53
N ARG A 591 18.96 -17.67 10.89
CA ARG A 591 17.76 -17.63 10.05
C ARG A 591 16.80 -16.53 10.49
N ASN A 592 17.30 -15.47 11.14
CA ASN A 592 16.48 -14.32 11.50
C ASN A 592 16.19 -13.43 10.28
N PRO A 593 14.93 -13.34 9.80
CA PRO A 593 14.62 -12.61 8.57
C PRO A 593 14.87 -11.11 8.70
N VAL A 594 14.63 -10.52 9.87
CA VAL A 594 14.83 -9.08 10.09
C VAL A 594 16.33 -8.76 10.09
N ALA A 595 17.15 -9.54 10.80
CA ALA A 595 18.60 -9.34 10.82
C ALA A 595 19.25 -9.59 9.44
N LEU A 596 18.80 -10.60 8.69
CA LEU A 596 19.27 -10.83 7.31
C LEU A 596 18.96 -9.64 6.40
N ALA A 597 17.77 -9.05 6.52
CA ALA A 597 17.39 -7.90 5.72
C ALA A 597 18.15 -6.62 6.13
N SER A 598 18.42 -6.42 7.42
CA SER A 598 19.31 -5.36 7.91
C SER A 598 20.77 -5.56 7.46
N LEU A 599 21.25 -6.81 7.39
CA LEU A 599 22.57 -7.10 6.83
C LEU A 599 22.61 -6.74 5.34
N ALA A 600 21.57 -7.10 4.58
CA ALA A 600 21.45 -6.72 3.17
C ALA A 600 21.50 -5.21 2.98
N ASP A 601 20.75 -4.43 3.76
CA ASP A 601 20.80 -2.97 3.68
C ASP A 601 22.16 -2.40 4.08
N CYS A 602 22.82 -2.96 5.12
CA CYS A 602 24.19 -2.58 5.42
C CYS A 602 25.16 -2.80 4.25
N LEU A 603 25.07 -3.98 3.60
CA LEU A 603 25.88 -4.32 2.45
C LEU A 603 25.59 -3.39 1.28
N TYR A 604 24.33 -3.06 1.03
CA TYR A 604 23.91 -2.16 -0.04
C TYR A 604 24.47 -0.74 0.18
N GLN A 605 24.30 -0.18 1.39
CA GLN A 605 24.81 1.15 1.74
C GLN A 605 26.35 1.23 1.76
N SER A 606 27.04 0.13 2.13
CA SER A 606 28.50 0.04 2.07
C SER A 606 29.06 -0.14 0.64
N GLY A 607 28.19 -0.21 -0.38
CA GLY A 607 28.57 -0.31 -1.80
C GLY A 607 28.61 -1.74 -2.36
N GLN A 608 28.40 -2.76 -1.53
CA GLN A 608 28.42 -4.18 -1.92
C GLN A 608 27.04 -4.64 -2.43
N LYS A 609 26.50 -3.92 -3.42
CA LYS A 609 25.11 -4.08 -3.89
C LYS A 609 24.74 -5.50 -4.31
N GLN A 610 25.64 -6.22 -4.99
CA GLN A 610 25.37 -7.60 -5.40
C GLN A 610 25.27 -8.56 -4.20
N ALA A 611 26.14 -8.40 -3.20
CA ALA A 611 26.16 -9.25 -2.00
C ALA A 611 24.93 -9.01 -1.11
N ALA A 612 24.28 -7.85 -1.24
CA ALA A 612 23.05 -7.52 -0.50
C ALA A 612 21.83 -8.36 -0.94
N ILE A 613 21.81 -8.86 -2.18
CA ILE A 613 20.64 -9.56 -2.73
C ILE A 613 20.36 -10.88 -2.00
N GLN A 614 21.39 -11.70 -1.77
CA GLN A 614 21.19 -13.04 -1.20
C GLN A 614 20.58 -13.00 0.23
N PRO A 615 21.11 -12.24 1.21
CA PRO A 615 20.49 -12.18 2.54
C PRO A 615 19.05 -11.63 2.49
N LEU A 616 18.75 -10.72 1.55
CA LEU A 616 17.41 -10.17 1.40
C LEU A 616 16.43 -11.18 0.79
N GLN A 617 16.88 -11.98 -0.17
CA GLN A 617 16.11 -13.11 -0.71
C GLN A 617 15.82 -14.13 0.39
N GLU A 618 16.82 -14.52 1.18
CA GLU A 618 16.66 -15.44 2.30
C GLU A 618 15.66 -14.89 3.33
N ALA A 619 15.72 -13.58 3.65
CA ALA A 619 14.74 -12.93 4.52
C ALA A 619 13.30 -13.05 3.99
N CYS A 620 13.09 -12.83 2.68
CA CYS A 620 11.78 -12.97 2.03
C CYS A 620 11.28 -14.43 2.05
N GLN A 621 12.18 -15.39 1.80
CA GLN A 621 11.87 -16.82 1.85
C GLN A 621 11.49 -17.28 3.26
N LEU A 622 12.20 -16.79 4.28
CA LEU A 622 11.96 -17.14 5.68
C LEU A 622 10.68 -16.50 6.21
N ALA A 623 10.42 -15.23 5.89
CA ALA A 623 9.24 -14.48 6.29
C ALA A 623 8.48 -13.87 5.09
N PRO A 624 7.56 -14.64 4.46
CA PRO A 624 6.79 -14.16 3.31
C PRO A 624 5.92 -12.93 3.60
N GLY A 625 5.56 -12.71 4.87
CA GLY A 625 4.81 -11.53 5.32
C GLY A 625 5.66 -10.29 5.56
N TYR A 626 6.99 -10.35 5.41
CA TYR A 626 7.85 -9.21 5.65
C TYR A 626 7.84 -8.25 4.45
N ASN A 627 6.80 -7.41 4.39
CA ASN A 627 6.54 -6.53 3.24
C ASN A 627 7.71 -5.60 2.89
N TRP A 628 8.42 -5.09 3.90
CA TRP A 628 9.60 -4.25 3.66
C TRP A 628 10.69 -5.02 2.90
N ALA A 629 11.00 -6.26 3.29
CA ALA A 629 12.01 -7.05 2.59
C ALA A 629 11.62 -7.31 1.13
N TRP A 630 10.36 -7.62 0.86
CA TRP A 630 9.86 -7.80 -0.50
C TRP A 630 9.95 -6.51 -1.33
N GLN A 631 9.50 -5.38 -0.79
CA GLN A 631 9.57 -4.08 -1.47
C GLN A 631 11.01 -3.69 -1.80
N THR A 632 11.90 -3.83 -0.82
CA THR A 632 13.34 -3.56 -0.99
C THR A 632 13.96 -4.52 -2.01
N LEU A 633 13.63 -5.81 -1.95
CA LEU A 633 14.12 -6.80 -2.90
C LEU A 633 13.66 -6.46 -4.32
N THR A 634 12.39 -6.13 -4.52
CA THR A 634 11.85 -5.72 -5.82
C THR A 634 12.56 -4.47 -6.35
N GLN A 635 12.77 -3.47 -5.50
CA GLN A 635 13.46 -2.24 -5.92
C GLN A 635 14.91 -2.50 -6.33
N TRP A 636 15.67 -3.26 -5.53
CA TRP A 636 17.10 -3.50 -5.78
C TRP A 636 17.32 -4.51 -6.90
N SER A 637 16.53 -5.58 -6.95
CA SER A 637 16.57 -6.61 -7.99
C SER A 637 16.28 -6.01 -9.37
N ARG A 638 15.32 -5.08 -9.51
CA ARG A 638 15.10 -4.36 -10.79
C ARG A 638 16.33 -3.61 -11.30
N GLN A 639 17.18 -3.10 -10.41
CA GLN A 639 18.39 -2.37 -10.80
C GLN A 639 19.59 -3.30 -11.04
N ILE A 640 19.62 -4.46 -10.40
CA ILE A 640 20.79 -5.33 -10.33
C ILE A 640 20.67 -6.53 -11.28
N ASP A 641 19.51 -7.19 -11.32
CA ASP A 641 19.29 -8.46 -12.01
C ASP A 641 17.91 -8.59 -12.69
N ASP A 642 17.32 -7.44 -13.05
CA ASP A 642 16.05 -7.32 -13.79
C ASP A 642 14.86 -8.04 -13.12
N GLY A 643 14.85 -8.10 -11.78
CA GLY A 643 13.72 -8.69 -11.03
C GLY A 643 13.80 -10.21 -10.83
N SER A 644 14.82 -10.89 -11.36
CA SER A 644 14.94 -12.36 -11.30
C SER A 644 15.02 -12.89 -9.87
N SER A 645 15.65 -12.15 -8.96
CA SER A 645 15.78 -12.53 -7.55
C SER A 645 14.46 -12.56 -6.79
N VAL A 646 13.52 -11.65 -7.11
CA VAL A 646 12.17 -11.65 -6.53
C VAL A 646 11.42 -12.90 -6.95
N LYS A 647 11.50 -13.24 -8.24
CA LYS A 647 10.81 -14.40 -8.81
C LYS A 647 11.29 -15.70 -8.17
N GLN A 648 12.61 -15.87 -8.00
CA GLN A 648 13.18 -17.04 -7.32
C GLN A 648 12.71 -17.15 -5.86
N ALA A 649 12.70 -16.04 -5.12
CA ALA A 649 12.20 -16.03 -3.75
C ALA A 649 10.71 -16.41 -3.68
N ALA A 650 9.90 -15.91 -4.62
CA ALA A 650 8.47 -16.21 -4.68
C ALA A 650 8.21 -17.69 -5.04
N GLU A 651 8.93 -18.23 -6.03
CA GLU A 651 8.87 -19.65 -6.40
C GLU A 651 9.25 -20.58 -5.23
N PHE A 652 10.28 -20.20 -4.46
CA PHE A 652 10.66 -20.93 -3.26
C PHE A 652 9.52 -20.92 -2.23
N VAL A 653 8.89 -19.76 -1.98
CA VAL A 653 7.77 -19.67 -1.03
C VAL A 653 6.59 -20.51 -1.50
N MET A 654 6.23 -20.44 -2.78
CA MET A 654 5.13 -21.24 -3.36
C MET A 654 5.40 -22.75 -3.22
N THR A 655 6.64 -23.19 -3.39
CA THR A 655 7.01 -24.61 -3.31
C THR A 655 7.12 -25.10 -1.86
N SER A 656 7.76 -24.30 -0.99
CA SER A 656 7.98 -24.65 0.40
C SER A 656 6.76 -24.43 1.29
N ARG A 657 5.84 -23.55 0.88
CA ARG A 657 4.61 -23.19 1.61
C ARG A 657 3.42 -23.03 0.64
N PRO A 658 2.92 -24.14 0.05
CA PRO A 658 1.87 -24.09 -0.98
C PRO A 658 0.52 -23.54 -0.51
N ASN A 659 0.29 -23.44 0.80
CA ASN A 659 -0.92 -22.86 1.40
C ASN A 659 -0.72 -21.41 1.89
N ASP A 660 0.43 -20.78 1.59
CA ASP A 660 0.67 -19.36 1.87
C ASP A 660 0.37 -18.54 0.61
N HIS A 661 -0.73 -17.79 0.61
CA HIS A 661 -1.16 -16.98 -0.54
C HIS A 661 -0.10 -15.94 -0.96
N ARG A 662 0.74 -15.48 -0.03
CA ARG A 662 1.72 -14.41 -0.26
C ARG A 662 2.77 -14.81 -1.29
N GLY A 663 3.18 -16.08 -1.35
CA GLY A 663 4.11 -16.54 -2.38
C GLY A 663 3.56 -16.35 -3.80
N PHE A 664 2.29 -16.70 -4.01
CA PHE A 664 1.60 -16.52 -5.29
C PHE A 664 1.39 -15.05 -5.62
N LEU A 665 1.01 -14.22 -4.64
CA LEU A 665 0.89 -12.77 -4.81
C LEU A 665 2.22 -12.15 -5.24
N ARG A 666 3.32 -12.46 -4.53
CA ARG A 666 4.66 -11.96 -4.84
C ARG A 666 5.14 -12.41 -6.22
N TYR A 667 4.83 -13.64 -6.63
CA TYR A 667 5.10 -14.09 -7.99
C TYR A 667 4.29 -13.29 -9.01
N ALA A 668 2.99 -13.08 -8.76
CA ALA A 668 2.14 -12.33 -9.65
C ALA A 668 2.63 -10.88 -9.85
N GLU A 669 3.14 -10.24 -8.81
CA GLU A 669 3.75 -8.89 -8.87
C GLU A 669 4.96 -8.82 -9.82
N THR A 670 5.64 -9.95 -10.08
CA THR A 670 6.74 -10.02 -11.06
C THR A 670 6.25 -10.11 -12.51
N CYS A 671 5.00 -10.52 -12.75
CA CYS A 671 4.40 -10.61 -14.08
C CYS A 671 3.91 -9.25 -14.59
N ASP A 672 4.78 -8.24 -14.61
CA ASP A 672 4.41 -6.86 -14.92
C ASP A 672 4.36 -6.55 -16.43
N GLN A 673 4.85 -7.43 -17.30
CA GLN A 673 4.74 -7.25 -18.74
C GLN A 673 3.40 -7.75 -19.28
N VAL A 674 2.80 -7.05 -20.26
CA VAL A 674 1.47 -7.41 -20.82
C VAL A 674 1.36 -8.88 -21.24
N PRO A 675 2.37 -9.50 -21.88
CA PRO A 675 2.33 -10.93 -22.22
C PRO A 675 2.30 -11.87 -21.00
N GLU A 676 2.81 -11.43 -19.85
CA GLU A 676 2.92 -12.20 -18.61
C GLU A 676 1.71 -12.01 -17.68
N ILE A 677 0.96 -10.91 -17.83
CA ILE A 677 -0.23 -10.61 -17.02
C ILE A 677 -1.21 -11.81 -16.93
N PRO A 678 -1.52 -12.58 -18.00
CA PRO A 678 -2.38 -13.76 -17.88
C PRO A 678 -1.87 -14.81 -16.90
N GLN A 679 -0.55 -15.01 -16.82
CA GLN A 679 0.07 -15.90 -15.84
C GLN A 679 -0.03 -15.28 -14.43
N GLY A 680 0.20 -13.97 -14.30
CA GLY A 680 -0.01 -13.24 -13.04
C GLY A 680 -1.44 -13.37 -12.51
N LEU A 681 -2.45 -13.25 -13.38
CA LEU A 681 -3.86 -13.44 -13.03
C LEU A 681 -4.17 -14.86 -12.54
N GLN A 682 -3.51 -15.90 -13.08
CA GLN A 682 -3.64 -17.27 -12.55
C GLN A 682 -3.05 -17.39 -11.15
N MET A 683 -1.90 -16.78 -10.90
CA MET A 683 -1.29 -16.79 -9.56
C MET A 683 -2.13 -15.99 -8.55
N ILE A 684 -2.67 -14.84 -8.94
CA ILE A 684 -3.61 -14.07 -8.11
C ILE A 684 -4.88 -14.87 -7.83
N GLN A 685 -5.40 -15.59 -8.83
CA GLN A 685 -6.56 -16.47 -8.62
C GLN A 685 -6.24 -17.54 -7.58
N ARG A 686 -5.03 -18.14 -7.62
CA ARG A 686 -4.60 -19.10 -6.60
C ARG A 686 -4.41 -18.46 -5.22
N ALA A 687 -3.89 -17.25 -5.15
CA ALA A 687 -3.77 -16.48 -3.91
C ALA A 687 -5.16 -16.22 -3.29
N LEU A 688 -6.14 -15.81 -4.11
CA LEU A 688 -7.51 -15.54 -3.68
C LEU A 688 -8.33 -16.79 -3.34
N GLU A 689 -7.98 -17.96 -3.90
CA GLU A 689 -8.51 -19.25 -3.45
C GLU A 689 -8.05 -19.58 -2.02
N LEU A 690 -6.82 -19.17 -1.65
CA LEU A 690 -6.23 -19.37 -0.33
C LEU A 690 -6.56 -18.26 0.67
N GLU A 691 -6.81 -17.03 0.23
CA GLU A 691 -7.22 -15.94 1.10
C GLU A 691 -8.22 -15.05 0.37
N PRO A 692 -9.54 -15.37 0.43
CA PRO A 692 -10.55 -14.66 -0.33
C PRO A 692 -10.70 -13.18 0.06
N ARG A 693 -10.30 -12.81 1.28
CA ARG A 693 -10.35 -11.44 1.81
C ARG A 693 -9.01 -10.70 1.65
N ASP A 694 -8.03 -11.25 0.93
CA ASP A 694 -6.76 -10.54 0.69
C ASP A 694 -6.96 -9.32 -0.21
N VAL A 695 -6.82 -8.14 0.40
CA VAL A 695 -7.03 -6.86 -0.24
C VAL A 695 -5.98 -6.61 -1.33
N ASP A 696 -4.74 -7.03 -1.11
CA ASP A 696 -3.64 -6.78 -2.04
C ASP A 696 -3.79 -7.62 -3.32
N SER A 697 -4.22 -8.87 -3.20
CA SER A 697 -4.55 -9.72 -4.35
C SER A 697 -5.70 -9.16 -5.19
N HIS A 698 -6.81 -8.70 -4.59
CA HIS A 698 -7.91 -8.08 -5.35
C HIS A 698 -7.48 -6.76 -6.01
N ASN A 699 -6.66 -5.97 -5.31
CA ASN A 699 -6.08 -4.73 -5.80
C ASN A 699 -5.20 -4.98 -7.03
N LEU A 700 -4.30 -5.97 -6.97
CA LEU A 700 -3.43 -6.36 -8.08
C LEU A 700 -4.23 -6.95 -9.25
N LYS A 701 -5.27 -7.75 -8.98
CA LYS A 701 -6.19 -8.27 -10.00
C LYS A 701 -6.84 -7.13 -10.79
N ALA A 702 -7.42 -6.16 -10.08
CA ALA A 702 -8.04 -4.99 -10.70
C ALA A 702 -7.04 -4.16 -11.50
N TYR A 703 -5.82 -3.98 -10.99
CA TYR A 703 -4.74 -3.30 -11.71
C TYR A 703 -4.38 -4.00 -13.04
N TYR A 704 -4.19 -5.33 -13.02
CA TYR A 704 -3.87 -6.13 -14.21
C TYR A 704 -5.00 -6.16 -15.24
N LEU A 705 -6.25 -6.31 -14.80
CA LEU A 705 -7.41 -6.22 -15.69
C LEU A 705 -7.54 -4.83 -16.34
N GLY A 706 -7.28 -3.76 -15.57
CA GLY A 706 -7.22 -2.40 -16.11
C GLY A 706 -6.14 -2.22 -17.17
N ARG A 707 -4.96 -2.83 -16.98
CA ARG A 707 -3.88 -2.83 -17.98
C ARG A 707 -4.18 -3.62 -19.25
N LEU A 708 -5.05 -4.62 -19.15
CA LEU A 708 -5.60 -5.34 -20.31
C LEU A 708 -6.81 -4.62 -20.93
N HIS A 709 -7.18 -3.43 -20.44
CA HIS A 709 -8.37 -2.67 -20.82
C HIS A 709 -9.70 -3.43 -20.61
N GLN A 710 -9.70 -4.39 -19.69
CA GLN A 710 -10.87 -5.16 -19.24
C GLN A 710 -11.55 -4.43 -18.08
N TRP A 711 -12.15 -3.29 -18.40
CA TRP A 711 -12.60 -2.32 -17.38
C TRP A 711 -13.74 -2.83 -16.51
N ASP A 712 -14.66 -3.63 -17.05
CA ASP A 712 -15.81 -4.14 -16.29
C ASP A 712 -15.37 -5.23 -15.30
N GLU A 713 -14.49 -6.13 -15.72
CA GLU A 713 -13.87 -7.11 -14.83
C GLU A 713 -12.97 -6.44 -13.78
N ALA A 714 -12.25 -5.37 -14.15
CA ALA A 714 -11.45 -4.58 -13.20
C ALA A 714 -12.32 -3.92 -12.12
N LEU A 715 -13.48 -3.37 -12.48
CA LEU A 715 -14.44 -2.82 -11.53
C LEU A 715 -15.03 -3.91 -10.62
N ALA A 716 -15.34 -5.10 -11.18
CA ALA A 716 -15.80 -6.24 -10.40
C ALA A 716 -14.74 -6.73 -9.40
N ALA A 717 -13.46 -6.77 -9.80
CA ALA A 717 -12.35 -7.09 -8.91
C ALA A 717 -12.13 -6.05 -7.80
N CYS A 718 -12.51 -4.78 -8.04
CA CYS A 718 -12.51 -3.76 -6.99
C CYS A 718 -13.69 -3.90 -6.02
N GLN A 719 -14.74 -4.65 -6.34
CA GLN A 719 -15.91 -4.84 -5.48
C GLN A 719 -16.27 -6.33 -5.36
N PRO A 720 -15.39 -7.17 -4.79
CA PRO A 720 -15.65 -8.58 -4.68
C PRO A 720 -16.74 -8.82 -3.62
N ALA A 721 -17.64 -9.77 -3.92
CA ALA A 721 -18.83 -10.02 -3.11
C ALA A 721 -18.55 -10.34 -1.63
N ILE A 722 -17.36 -10.85 -1.32
CA ILE A 722 -16.90 -11.20 0.03
C ILE A 722 -16.88 -10.02 1.01
N PHE A 723 -16.75 -8.78 0.51
CA PHE A 723 -16.78 -7.57 1.33
C PHE A 723 -18.18 -6.96 1.45
N GLY A 724 -19.16 -7.42 0.67
CA GLY A 724 -20.51 -6.87 0.63
C GLY A 724 -20.50 -5.34 0.42
N ASP A 725 -21.24 -4.63 1.27
CA ASP A 725 -21.30 -3.16 1.25
C ASP A 725 -20.08 -2.47 1.89
N GLN A 726 -19.22 -3.22 2.58
CA GLN A 726 -18.11 -2.69 3.38
C GLN A 726 -16.77 -2.92 2.70
N LEU A 727 -16.55 -2.17 1.62
CA LEU A 727 -15.35 -2.30 0.81
C LEU A 727 -14.12 -1.66 1.51
N PRO A 728 -12.97 -2.35 1.60
CA PRO A 728 -11.72 -1.76 2.08
C PRO A 728 -11.34 -0.48 1.32
N VAL A 729 -10.78 0.51 2.04
CA VAL A 729 -10.42 1.83 1.49
C VAL A 729 -9.51 1.69 0.27
N ALA A 730 -8.52 0.79 0.32
CA ALA A 730 -7.61 0.54 -0.80
C ALA A 730 -8.34 0.08 -2.09
N LEU A 731 -9.38 -0.76 -1.96
CA LEU A 731 -10.20 -1.19 -3.11
C LEU A 731 -11.14 -0.08 -3.59
N GLN A 732 -11.66 0.76 -2.69
CA GLN A 732 -12.42 1.96 -3.08
C GLN A 732 -11.56 2.91 -3.91
N MET A 733 -10.32 3.17 -3.46
CA MET A 733 -9.35 4.01 -4.18
C MET A 733 -8.97 3.37 -5.54
N ARG A 734 -8.74 2.05 -5.58
CA ARG A 734 -8.49 1.35 -6.86
C ARG A 734 -9.68 1.45 -7.81
N ARG A 735 -10.91 1.30 -7.31
CA ARG A 735 -12.15 1.47 -8.09
C ARG A 735 -12.22 2.86 -8.69
N ALA A 736 -11.93 3.90 -7.91
CA ALA A 736 -11.89 5.28 -8.39
C ALA A 736 -10.88 5.44 -9.54
N GLY A 737 -9.66 4.89 -9.40
CA GLY A 737 -8.67 4.90 -10.48
C GLY A 737 -9.13 4.17 -11.75
N VAL A 738 -9.77 3.01 -11.62
CA VAL A 738 -10.34 2.27 -12.77
C VAL A 738 -11.45 3.06 -13.46
N LEU A 739 -12.34 3.72 -12.69
CA LEU A 739 -13.40 4.57 -13.23
C LEU A 739 -12.83 5.76 -14.02
N GLN A 740 -11.76 6.39 -13.52
CA GLN A 740 -11.10 7.49 -14.22
C GLN A 740 -10.49 7.03 -15.55
N HIS A 741 -9.78 5.90 -15.57
CA HIS A 741 -9.22 5.34 -16.82
C HIS A 741 -10.30 4.91 -17.82
N LYS A 742 -11.51 4.56 -17.36
CA LYS A 742 -12.68 4.31 -18.21
C LYS A 742 -13.33 5.60 -18.76
N GLY A 743 -12.86 6.77 -18.34
CA GLY A 743 -13.38 8.09 -18.74
C GLY A 743 -14.56 8.60 -17.89
N GLN A 744 -14.82 7.98 -16.73
CA GLN A 744 -15.91 8.34 -15.81
C GLN A 744 -15.38 9.17 -14.63
N THR A 745 -14.68 10.28 -14.93
CA THR A 745 -13.95 11.08 -13.93
C THR A 745 -14.86 11.62 -12.80
N ALA A 746 -16.09 12.05 -13.10
CA ALA A 746 -17.03 12.51 -12.07
C ALA A 746 -17.38 11.43 -11.04
N ALA A 747 -17.64 10.19 -11.50
CA ALA A 747 -17.91 9.06 -10.60
C ALA A 747 -16.66 8.62 -9.83
N ALA A 748 -15.48 8.70 -10.47
CA ALA A 748 -14.19 8.44 -9.81
C ALA A 748 -13.96 9.40 -8.63
N VAL A 749 -14.26 10.70 -8.83
CA VAL A 749 -14.16 11.73 -7.80
C VAL A 749 -15.07 11.43 -6.60
N GLU A 750 -16.34 11.08 -6.82
CA GLU A 750 -17.26 10.73 -5.72
C GLU A 750 -16.76 9.54 -4.89
N VAL A 751 -16.28 8.48 -5.55
CA VAL A 751 -15.74 7.29 -4.88
C VAL A 751 -14.45 7.64 -4.13
N MET A 752 -13.53 8.39 -4.72
CA MET A 752 -12.28 8.80 -4.08
C MET A 752 -12.53 9.71 -2.86
N GLN A 753 -13.47 10.66 -2.94
CA GLN A 753 -13.89 11.47 -1.80
C GLN A 753 -14.44 10.61 -0.67
N SER A 754 -15.23 9.58 -0.98
CA SER A 754 -15.76 8.66 0.03
C SER A 754 -14.65 7.87 0.72
N ALA A 755 -13.65 7.42 -0.02
CA ALA A 755 -12.50 6.70 0.50
C ALA A 755 -11.62 7.61 1.39
N LEU A 756 -11.34 8.83 0.95
CA LEU A 756 -10.54 9.81 1.69
C LEU A 756 -11.26 10.38 2.93
N ARG A 757 -12.59 10.29 3.01
CA ARG A 757 -13.30 10.53 4.28
C ARG A 757 -13.00 9.47 5.34
N LEU A 758 -12.73 8.23 4.91
CA LEU A 758 -12.38 7.11 5.79
C LEU A 758 -10.89 7.06 6.10
N ASP A 759 -10.05 7.51 5.17
CA ASP A 759 -8.60 7.67 5.34
C ASP A 759 -8.15 9.10 4.96
N PRO A 760 -8.35 10.09 5.85
CA PRO A 760 -8.02 11.49 5.57
C PRO A 760 -6.52 11.75 5.44
N ASP A 761 -5.67 10.82 5.89
CA ASP A 761 -4.22 11.02 5.91
C ASP A 761 -3.51 10.46 4.67
N HIS A 762 -4.28 9.97 3.69
CA HIS A 762 -3.74 9.40 2.46
C HIS A 762 -3.29 10.46 1.44
N TYR A 763 -2.02 10.89 1.53
CA TYR A 763 -1.45 11.95 0.68
C TYR A 763 -1.62 11.70 -0.83
N ALA A 764 -1.30 10.49 -1.31
CA ALA A 764 -1.35 10.18 -2.75
C ALA A 764 -2.78 10.27 -3.31
N GLY A 765 -3.79 9.91 -2.52
CA GLY A 765 -5.19 10.00 -2.95
C GLY A 765 -5.68 11.44 -2.99
N TRP A 766 -5.29 12.29 -2.03
CA TRP A 766 -5.58 13.72 -2.11
C TRP A 766 -4.89 14.37 -3.31
N HIS A 767 -3.69 13.91 -3.68
CA HIS A 767 -2.99 14.38 -4.88
C HIS A 767 -3.75 14.01 -6.14
N GLN A 768 -4.13 12.74 -6.30
CA GLN A 768 -4.93 12.28 -7.44
C GLN A 768 -6.27 13.01 -7.51
N LEU A 769 -6.91 13.25 -6.36
CA LEU A 769 -8.17 13.99 -6.30
C LEU A 769 -8.00 15.46 -6.70
N ALA A 770 -6.88 16.10 -6.37
CA ALA A 770 -6.56 17.45 -6.84
C ALA A 770 -6.43 17.49 -8.36
N ASP A 771 -5.67 16.55 -8.94
CA ASP A 771 -5.49 16.49 -10.39
C ASP A 771 -6.83 16.25 -11.12
N TRP A 772 -7.67 15.32 -10.62
CA TRP A 772 -8.99 15.07 -11.20
C TRP A 772 -9.97 16.23 -10.99
N ALA A 773 -9.89 16.94 -9.87
CA ALA A 773 -10.69 18.13 -9.62
C ALA A 773 -10.37 19.26 -10.61
N ASP A 774 -9.08 19.44 -10.95
CA ASP A 774 -8.66 20.39 -11.99
C ASP A 774 -9.19 19.97 -13.38
N GLU A 775 -9.11 18.68 -13.73
CA GLU A 775 -9.64 18.15 -15.00
C GLU A 775 -11.14 18.39 -15.18
N ILE A 776 -11.95 18.23 -14.13
CA ILE A 776 -13.40 18.46 -14.17
C ILE A 776 -13.79 19.93 -13.93
N GLY A 777 -12.83 20.79 -13.55
CA GLY A 777 -13.06 22.20 -13.25
C GLY A 777 -13.77 22.49 -11.92
N ASP A 778 -13.75 21.55 -10.96
CA ASP A 778 -14.33 21.75 -9.62
C ASP A 778 -13.32 22.47 -8.71
N LEU A 779 -13.40 23.80 -8.71
CA LEU A 779 -12.46 24.66 -7.97
C LEU A 779 -12.54 24.49 -6.44
N GLU A 780 -13.72 24.23 -5.89
CA GLU A 780 -13.89 24.06 -4.43
C GLU A 780 -13.27 22.75 -3.97
N LEU A 781 -13.45 21.67 -4.75
CA LEU A 781 -12.79 20.40 -4.48
C LEU A 781 -11.28 20.50 -4.66
N TYR A 782 -10.81 21.17 -5.71
CA TYR A 782 -9.39 21.38 -5.97
C TYR A 782 -8.70 22.09 -4.80
N LYS A 783 -9.35 23.15 -4.28
CA LYS A 783 -8.90 23.87 -3.08
C LYS A 783 -8.90 22.97 -1.84
N THR A 784 -9.96 22.19 -1.63
CA THR A 784 -10.07 21.27 -0.48
C THR A 784 -8.98 20.20 -0.50
N ALA A 785 -8.67 19.64 -1.67
CA ALA A 785 -7.61 18.67 -1.85
C ALA A 785 -6.23 19.29 -1.55
N GLY A 786 -5.96 20.49 -2.09
CA GLY A 786 -4.75 21.26 -1.77
C GLY A 786 -4.58 21.55 -0.27
N GLN A 787 -5.66 21.86 0.46
CA GLN A 787 -5.62 22.11 1.90
C GLN A 787 -5.26 20.84 2.69
N ASN A 788 -5.80 19.70 2.30
CA ASN A 788 -5.47 18.42 2.94
C ASN A 788 -4.03 17.98 2.63
N LEU A 789 -3.57 18.17 1.40
CA LEU A 789 -2.16 17.92 1.05
C LEU A 789 -1.21 18.79 1.86
N LEU A 790 -1.55 20.07 2.03
CA LEU A 790 -0.78 21.01 2.85
C LEU A 790 -0.78 20.61 4.33
N ARG A 791 -1.93 20.18 4.87
CA ARG A 791 -2.05 19.64 6.24
C ARG A 791 -1.13 18.44 6.44
N LEU A 792 -1.06 17.54 5.45
CA LEU A 792 -0.29 16.30 5.54
C LEU A 792 1.20 16.49 5.35
N ASN A 793 1.62 17.39 4.47
CA ASN A 793 3.02 17.69 4.26
C ASN A 793 3.27 19.19 4.00
N PRO A 794 3.45 19.99 5.08
CA PRO A 794 3.67 21.43 4.99
C PRO A 794 4.99 21.85 4.32
N HIS A 795 5.92 20.90 4.14
CA HIS A 795 7.27 21.17 3.62
C HIS A 795 7.44 20.82 2.14
N GLN A 796 6.37 20.40 1.46
CA GLN A 796 6.36 20.19 0.01
C GLN A 796 5.90 21.47 -0.69
N PRO A 797 6.49 21.86 -1.84
CA PRO A 797 6.10 23.07 -2.57
C PRO A 797 4.80 22.90 -3.37
N VAL A 798 4.46 21.66 -3.79
CA VAL A 798 3.31 21.35 -4.68
C VAL A 798 1.95 21.76 -4.08
N PRO A 799 1.62 21.46 -2.80
CA PRO A 799 0.33 21.83 -2.22
C PRO A 799 0.08 23.35 -2.22
N TYR A 800 1.12 24.16 -1.98
CA TYR A 800 1.04 25.61 -2.08
C TYR A 800 0.77 26.08 -3.52
N GLY A 801 1.37 25.40 -4.51
CA GLY A 801 1.11 25.63 -5.93
C GLY A 801 -0.36 25.39 -6.30
N TYR A 802 -0.94 24.26 -5.86
CA TYR A 802 -2.35 23.93 -6.09
C TYR A 802 -3.30 24.95 -5.46
N LEU A 803 -3.05 25.34 -4.21
CA LEU A 803 -3.87 26.33 -3.52
C LEU A 803 -3.77 27.72 -4.16
N ALA A 804 -2.57 28.13 -4.55
CA ALA A 804 -2.39 29.40 -5.24
C ALA A 804 -3.12 29.43 -6.58
N ASP A 805 -3.03 28.36 -7.36
CA ASP A 805 -3.72 28.28 -8.65
C ASP A 805 -5.24 28.29 -8.47
N ALA A 806 -5.77 27.52 -7.50
CA ALA A 806 -7.19 27.54 -7.16
C ALA A 806 -7.68 28.96 -6.82
N LEU A 807 -6.92 29.70 -6.00
CA LEU A 807 -7.24 31.07 -5.58
C LEU A 807 -7.12 32.10 -6.72
N LEU A 808 -6.21 31.88 -7.68
CA LEU A 808 -6.08 32.75 -8.85
C LEU A 808 -7.20 32.55 -9.88
N ARG A 809 -7.80 31.34 -9.92
CA ARG A 809 -8.92 31.00 -10.81
C ARG A 809 -10.29 31.33 -10.22
N ASP A 810 -10.37 31.58 -8.92
CA ASP A 810 -11.61 32.02 -8.26
C ASP A 810 -12.05 33.39 -8.78
N SER A 811 -13.23 33.43 -9.41
CA SER A 811 -13.77 34.60 -10.12
C SER A 811 -14.80 35.38 -9.28
N THR A 812 -14.92 35.08 -7.99
CA THR A 812 -15.86 35.75 -7.09
C THR A 812 -15.42 37.20 -6.79
N PRO A 813 -16.20 38.24 -7.16
CA PRO A 813 -15.78 39.65 -7.06
C PRO A 813 -15.56 40.17 -5.63
N ALA A 814 -16.19 39.55 -4.63
CA ALA A 814 -16.15 40.02 -3.25
C ALA A 814 -14.85 39.66 -2.49
N THR A 815 -14.12 38.64 -2.96
CA THR A 815 -12.92 38.07 -2.32
C THR A 815 -11.67 38.17 -3.19
N GLN A 816 -11.81 38.62 -4.44
CA GLN A 816 -10.77 38.58 -5.47
C GLN A 816 -9.43 39.22 -5.07
N VAL A 817 -9.46 40.36 -4.36
CA VAL A 817 -8.23 41.07 -3.94
C VAL A 817 -7.50 40.29 -2.83
N GLU A 818 -8.23 39.77 -1.85
CA GLU A 818 -7.65 39.00 -0.74
C GLU A 818 -7.19 37.61 -1.20
N SER A 819 -7.98 36.92 -2.02
CA SER A 819 -7.62 35.63 -2.63
C SER A 819 -6.36 35.76 -3.49
N ARG A 820 -6.26 36.81 -4.31
CA ARG A 820 -5.08 37.05 -5.15
C ARG A 820 -3.83 37.37 -4.33
N LYS A 821 -3.96 38.14 -3.25
CA LYS A 821 -2.86 38.41 -2.30
C LYS A 821 -2.38 37.14 -1.60
N LEU A 822 -3.32 36.30 -1.13
CA LEU A 822 -3.00 35.04 -0.48
C LEU A 822 -2.35 34.04 -1.45
N ALA A 823 -2.82 33.97 -2.69
CA ALA A 823 -2.23 33.14 -3.73
C ALA A 823 -0.75 33.48 -3.97
N LYS A 824 -0.42 34.77 -4.06
CA LYS A 824 0.97 35.24 -4.21
C LYS A 824 1.85 34.83 -3.03
N GLN A 825 1.32 34.90 -1.80
CA GLN A 825 2.03 34.43 -0.61
C GLN A 825 2.31 32.93 -0.63
N TYR A 826 1.35 32.11 -1.07
CA TYR A 826 1.56 30.68 -1.25
C TYR A 826 2.61 30.36 -2.31
N LEU A 827 2.58 31.04 -3.46
CA LEU A 827 3.61 30.88 -4.49
C LEU A 827 5.00 31.27 -3.98
N LEU A 828 5.11 32.38 -3.24
CA LEU A 828 6.38 32.80 -2.64
C LEU A 828 6.89 31.76 -1.64
N THR A 829 6.00 31.21 -0.81
CA THR A 829 6.35 30.15 0.15
C THR A 829 6.83 28.88 -0.58
N ALA A 830 6.17 28.50 -1.68
CA ALA A 830 6.57 27.36 -2.50
C ALA A 830 8.00 27.54 -3.08
N ILE A 831 8.34 28.74 -3.55
CA ILE A 831 9.67 29.07 -4.08
C ILE A 831 10.72 29.06 -2.95
N GLN A 832 10.38 29.54 -1.75
CA GLN A 832 11.29 29.52 -0.60
C GLN A 832 11.58 28.09 -0.12
N ILE A 833 10.59 27.19 -0.20
CA ILE A 833 10.76 25.77 0.11
C ILE A 833 11.64 25.10 -0.95
N SER A 834 11.33 25.31 -2.23
CA SER A 834 12.00 24.67 -3.36
C SER A 834 12.17 25.66 -4.52
N PRO A 835 13.31 26.36 -4.61
CA PRO A 835 13.56 27.33 -5.67
C PRO A 835 13.49 26.77 -7.10
N ASP A 836 13.69 25.46 -7.24
CA ASP A 836 13.64 24.69 -8.49
C ASP A 836 12.22 24.33 -8.95
N TYR A 837 11.19 24.60 -8.14
CA TYR A 837 9.79 24.42 -8.54
C TYR A 837 9.33 25.53 -9.50
N SER A 838 9.78 25.41 -10.76
CA SER A 838 9.60 26.37 -11.85
C SER A 838 8.15 26.82 -12.09
N TYR A 839 7.17 25.95 -11.79
CA TYR A 839 5.74 26.27 -11.89
C TYR A 839 5.36 27.43 -10.96
N ALA A 840 5.80 27.42 -9.69
CA ALA A 840 5.47 28.49 -8.75
C ALA A 840 6.08 29.83 -9.16
N THR A 841 7.35 29.82 -9.59
CA THR A 841 8.05 31.02 -10.09
C THR A 841 7.34 31.64 -11.29
N GLY A 842 6.99 30.81 -12.28
CA GLY A 842 6.26 31.29 -13.47
C GLY A 842 4.90 31.90 -13.11
N ARG A 843 4.12 31.23 -12.26
CA ARG A 843 2.80 31.72 -11.85
C ARG A 843 2.86 33.01 -11.03
N LEU A 844 3.88 33.18 -10.19
CA LEU A 844 4.06 34.39 -9.40
C LEU A 844 4.41 35.58 -10.30
N VAL A 845 5.37 35.41 -11.21
CA VAL A 845 5.76 36.46 -12.17
C VAL A 845 4.55 36.93 -12.99
N VAL A 846 3.75 36.00 -13.52
CA VAL A 846 2.53 36.34 -14.27
C VAL A 846 1.52 37.07 -13.40
N ALA A 847 1.31 36.64 -12.15
CA ALA A 847 0.38 37.30 -11.23
C ALA A 847 0.81 38.73 -10.85
N GLU A 848 2.12 38.98 -10.71
CA GLU A 848 2.65 40.32 -10.44
C GLU A 848 2.58 41.25 -11.66
N LEU A 849 2.87 40.72 -12.86
CA LEU A 849 2.73 41.48 -14.11
C LEU A 849 1.28 41.91 -14.36
N GLN A 850 0.30 41.05 -14.07
CA GLN A 850 -1.12 41.36 -14.18
C GLN A 850 -1.60 42.44 -13.18
N ASP A 851 -0.87 42.65 -12.09
CA ASP A 851 -1.13 43.71 -11.10
C ASP A 851 -0.34 45.00 -11.39
N ASN A 852 0.32 45.09 -12.55
CA ASN A 852 1.22 46.20 -12.91
C ASN A 852 2.37 46.42 -11.91
N ALA A 853 2.82 45.35 -11.25
CA ALA A 853 3.87 45.38 -10.23
C ALA A 853 5.20 44.82 -10.78
N ALA A 854 5.79 45.53 -11.74
CA ALA A 854 6.99 45.04 -12.45
C ALA A 854 8.20 44.78 -11.52
N ASP A 855 8.39 45.60 -10.48
CA ASP A 855 9.48 45.40 -9.51
C ASP A 855 9.27 44.12 -8.68
N ALA A 856 8.03 43.80 -8.32
CA ALA A 856 7.69 42.57 -7.61
C ALA A 856 7.83 41.34 -8.53
N ALA A 857 7.47 41.48 -9.81
CA ALA A 857 7.71 40.46 -10.82
C ALA A 857 9.22 40.19 -11.02
N GLN A 858 10.07 41.23 -11.00
CA GLN A 858 11.52 41.07 -11.05
C GLN A 858 12.05 40.32 -9.83
N GLN A 859 11.58 40.66 -8.62
CA GLN A 859 11.97 39.94 -7.40
C GLN A 859 11.59 38.46 -7.46
N ALA A 860 10.39 38.13 -7.96
CA ALA A 860 9.98 36.74 -8.15
C ALA A 860 10.86 36.00 -9.17
N LEU A 861 11.23 36.67 -10.27
CA LEU A 861 12.13 36.11 -11.28
C LEU A 861 13.56 35.92 -10.75
N ASP A 862 14.04 36.80 -9.87
CA ASP A 862 15.37 36.69 -9.25
C ASP A 862 15.45 35.52 -8.25
N LEU A 863 14.34 35.22 -7.56
CA LEU A 863 14.29 34.13 -6.56
C LEU A 863 14.35 32.72 -7.16
N GLY A 864 13.70 32.48 -8.30
CA GLY A 864 13.59 31.14 -8.90
C GLY A 864 13.89 31.05 -10.39
N GLY A 865 14.24 32.16 -11.04
CA GLY A 865 14.38 32.22 -12.50
C GLY A 865 15.57 31.44 -13.06
N GLN A 866 16.57 31.11 -12.24
CA GLN A 866 17.70 30.26 -12.65
C GLN A 866 17.30 28.81 -12.97
N TYR A 867 16.12 28.37 -12.51
CA TYR A 867 15.57 27.04 -12.77
C TYR A 867 14.48 27.04 -13.84
N LEU A 868 14.12 28.21 -14.38
CA LEU A 868 13.30 28.31 -15.58
C LEU A 868 14.16 27.97 -16.81
N SER A 869 13.51 27.51 -17.88
CA SER A 869 14.21 27.37 -19.15
C SER A 869 14.67 28.75 -19.67
N ASP A 870 15.81 28.78 -20.36
CA ASP A 870 16.40 29.94 -21.05
C ASP A 870 15.49 30.55 -22.14
N GLY A 871 14.28 30.04 -22.34
CA GLY A 871 13.26 30.69 -23.17
C GLY A 871 12.22 31.43 -22.34
N LEU A 872 11.81 30.85 -21.22
CA LEU A 872 10.78 31.40 -20.35
C LEU A 872 11.32 32.54 -19.49
N ARG A 873 12.54 32.40 -18.97
CA ARG A 873 13.19 33.43 -18.17
C ARG A 873 13.36 34.72 -18.98
N GLU A 874 13.86 34.61 -20.21
CA GLU A 874 14.06 35.70 -21.15
C GLU A 874 12.73 36.35 -21.53
N SER A 875 11.68 35.55 -21.73
CA SER A 875 10.34 36.06 -22.00
C SER A 875 9.82 36.91 -20.85
N TYR A 876 9.91 36.41 -19.62
CA TYR A 876 9.50 37.16 -18.43
C TYR A 876 10.35 38.41 -18.21
N GLN A 877 11.67 38.33 -18.42
CA GLN A 877 12.54 39.50 -18.31
C GLN A 877 12.15 40.59 -19.30
N VAL A 878 11.80 40.24 -20.53
CA VAL A 878 11.30 41.20 -21.53
C VAL A 878 9.96 41.79 -21.12
N GLN A 879 9.02 40.97 -20.63
CA GLN A 879 7.70 41.45 -20.17
C GLN A 879 7.80 42.41 -18.98
N ILE A 880 8.68 42.12 -18.02
CA ILE A 880 8.95 43.00 -16.87
C ILE A 880 9.57 44.32 -17.34
N SER A 881 10.60 44.23 -18.18
CA SER A 881 11.30 45.42 -18.69
C SER A 881 10.40 46.28 -19.57
N ALA A 882 9.48 45.66 -20.31
CA ALA A 882 8.45 46.33 -21.11
C ALA A 882 7.51 47.17 -20.24
N GLN A 883 7.00 46.59 -19.15
CA GLN A 883 6.10 47.27 -18.23
C GLN A 883 6.80 48.41 -17.48
N GLN A 884 8.06 48.24 -17.08
CA GLN A 884 8.89 49.32 -16.52
C GLN A 884 9.15 50.46 -17.53
N ALA A 885 9.24 50.13 -18.82
CA ALA A 885 9.54 51.06 -19.90
C ALA A 885 8.31 51.76 -20.52
N ALA A 886 7.08 51.48 -20.07
CA ALA A 886 5.84 51.93 -20.71
C ALA A 886 5.78 53.46 -20.96
N ASN A 887 6.45 54.28 -20.14
CA ASN A 887 6.45 55.74 -20.23
C ASN A 887 7.81 56.39 -20.55
N ASP A 888 8.88 55.61 -20.81
CA ASP A 888 10.22 56.14 -21.10
C ASP A 888 10.69 55.72 -22.52
N PRO A 889 10.77 56.65 -23.49
CA PRO A 889 11.24 56.38 -24.84
C PRO A 889 12.67 55.84 -24.94
N GLN A 890 13.55 56.15 -23.98
CA GLN A 890 14.91 55.60 -23.94
C GLN A 890 14.91 54.17 -23.40
N ALA A 891 14.12 53.88 -22.37
CA ALA A 891 13.93 52.53 -21.85
C ALA A 891 13.26 51.61 -22.89
N GLN A 892 12.29 52.11 -23.66
CA GLN A 892 11.66 51.34 -24.76
C GLN A 892 12.68 50.92 -25.83
N LYS A 893 13.65 51.79 -26.15
CA LYS A 893 14.76 51.43 -27.06
C LYS A 893 15.66 50.35 -26.49
N HIS A 894 15.87 50.35 -25.16
CA HIS A 894 16.62 49.30 -24.49
C HIS A 894 15.89 47.94 -24.60
N VAL A 895 14.59 47.90 -24.34
CA VAL A 895 13.77 46.67 -24.49
C VAL A 895 13.74 46.17 -25.93
N ILE A 896 13.65 47.08 -26.92
CA ILE A 896 13.76 46.71 -28.35
C ILE A 896 15.11 46.06 -28.64
N ASN A 897 16.20 46.59 -28.09
CA ASN A 897 17.53 46.02 -28.29
C ASN A 897 17.69 44.64 -27.62
N LEU A 898 17.10 44.44 -26.41
CA LEU A 898 17.06 43.14 -25.75
C LEU A 898 16.34 42.08 -26.60
N LEU A 899 15.17 42.44 -27.16
CA LEU A 899 14.43 41.59 -28.09
C LEU A 899 15.24 41.29 -29.37
N VAL A 900 15.95 42.28 -29.91
CA VAL A 900 16.82 42.12 -31.09
C VAL A 900 18.00 41.19 -30.80
N ASP A 901 18.64 41.34 -29.66
CA ASP A 901 19.77 40.49 -29.27
C ASP A 901 19.31 39.06 -28.97
N TRP A 902 18.12 38.89 -28.37
CA TRP A 902 17.50 37.58 -28.21
C TRP A 902 17.22 36.92 -29.57
N CYS A 903 16.65 37.66 -30.53
CA CYS A 903 16.45 37.21 -31.91
C CYS A 903 17.75 36.79 -32.62
N ARG A 904 18.89 37.42 -32.30
CA ARG A 904 20.21 37.10 -32.89
C ARG A 904 20.87 35.85 -32.30
N LYS A 905 20.51 35.45 -31.08
CA LYS A 905 21.15 34.33 -30.37
C LYS A 905 20.72 32.93 -30.87
N GLY A 906 19.71 32.83 -31.73
CA GLY A 906 19.27 31.55 -32.35
C GLY A 906 18.00 30.94 -31.69
N PRO A 907 17.42 29.86 -32.26
CA PRO A 907 16.03 29.50 -32.01
C PRO A 907 15.91 28.40 -30.95
N HIS A 908 15.49 28.73 -29.73
CA HIS A 908 15.08 27.71 -28.76
C HIS A 908 13.68 27.89 -28.17
N ASN A 909 12.94 28.97 -28.46
CA ASN A 909 11.53 29.02 -28.09
C ASN A 909 10.75 30.12 -28.83
N ASP A 910 10.41 29.89 -30.11
CA ASP A 910 9.66 30.85 -30.93
C ASP A 910 8.33 31.25 -30.24
N SER A 911 7.70 30.36 -29.46
CA SER A 911 6.48 30.67 -28.69
C SER A 911 6.70 31.72 -27.58
N ALA A 912 7.78 31.59 -26.80
CA ALA A 912 8.08 32.51 -25.69
C ALA A 912 8.51 33.90 -26.21
N LEU A 913 9.21 33.93 -27.34
CA LEU A 913 9.57 35.15 -28.06
C LEU A 913 8.32 35.84 -28.63
N LEU A 914 7.40 35.08 -29.24
CA LEU A 914 6.13 35.60 -29.74
C LEU A 914 5.28 36.22 -28.62
N GLN A 915 5.20 35.56 -27.46
CA GLN A 915 4.49 36.08 -26.29
C GLN A 915 5.12 37.38 -25.77
N ALA A 916 6.46 37.46 -25.74
CA ALA A 916 7.17 38.67 -25.35
C ALA A 916 6.95 39.83 -26.34
N VAL A 917 6.95 39.54 -27.64
CA VAL A 917 6.69 40.54 -28.70
C VAL A 917 5.25 41.06 -28.66
N ASP A 918 4.25 40.18 -28.48
CA ASP A 918 2.85 40.63 -28.40
C ASP A 918 2.60 41.43 -27.12
N SER A 919 3.07 40.96 -25.96
CA SER A 919 2.93 41.69 -24.68
C SER A 919 3.61 43.07 -24.74
N PHE A 920 4.84 43.14 -25.25
CA PHE A 920 5.53 44.42 -25.45
C PHE A 920 4.75 45.34 -26.42
N SER A 921 4.12 44.79 -27.45
CA SER A 921 3.32 45.58 -28.40
C SER A 921 2.03 46.15 -27.82
N GLN A 922 1.45 45.52 -26.81
CA GLN A 922 0.24 45.99 -26.13
C GLN A 922 0.56 47.18 -25.21
N GLU A 923 1.73 47.16 -24.57
CA GLU A 923 2.23 48.22 -23.69
C GLU A 923 2.82 49.43 -24.46
N LEU A 924 3.18 49.26 -25.73
CA LEU A 924 3.73 50.32 -26.58
C LEU A 924 2.65 51.19 -27.27
N GLY A 925 2.91 52.50 -27.34
CA GLY A 925 2.15 53.41 -28.22
C GLY A 925 2.38 53.14 -29.71
N GLN A 926 1.37 53.42 -30.57
CA GLN A 926 1.41 53.19 -32.03
C GLN A 926 2.65 53.77 -32.76
N GLN A 927 3.35 54.73 -32.14
CA GLN A 927 4.52 55.40 -32.72
C GLN A 927 5.81 54.56 -32.65
N ALA A 928 5.91 53.58 -31.75
CA ALA A 928 7.10 52.74 -31.55
C ALA A 928 7.08 51.45 -32.39
N ILE A 929 5.89 51.00 -32.82
CA ILE A 929 5.68 49.79 -33.63
C ILE A 929 6.55 49.77 -34.90
N PRO A 930 6.70 50.88 -35.67
CA PRO A 930 7.54 50.86 -36.87
C PRO A 930 9.02 50.58 -36.59
N GLU A 931 9.57 51.11 -35.49
CA GLU A 931 10.98 50.91 -35.13
C GLU A 931 11.22 49.47 -34.67
N LEU A 932 10.31 48.92 -33.86
CA LEU A 932 10.32 47.52 -33.41
C LEU A 932 10.31 46.56 -34.60
N VAL A 933 9.37 46.75 -35.53
CA VAL A 933 9.21 45.88 -36.70
C VAL A 933 10.46 45.91 -37.58
N THR A 934 11.03 47.10 -37.83
CA THR A 934 12.23 47.22 -38.64
C THR A 934 13.42 46.52 -37.97
N LYS A 935 13.69 46.81 -36.69
CA LYS A 935 14.87 46.28 -36.00
C LYS A 935 14.80 44.76 -35.84
N ILE A 936 13.65 44.21 -35.43
CA ILE A 936 13.46 42.76 -35.32
C ILE A 936 13.49 42.10 -36.71
N GLY A 937 12.81 42.69 -37.69
CA GLY A 937 12.78 42.18 -39.06
C GLY A 937 14.14 42.16 -39.75
N THR A 938 15.08 43.03 -39.36
CA THR A 938 16.47 42.98 -39.84
C THR A 938 17.35 41.98 -39.10
N ALA A 939 16.93 41.50 -37.93
CA ALA A 939 17.75 40.69 -37.03
C ALA A 939 17.42 39.19 -37.06
N CYS A 940 16.27 38.79 -37.61
CA CYS A 940 15.79 37.40 -37.58
C CYS A 940 15.24 36.97 -38.94
N GLU A 941 15.52 35.72 -39.34
CA GLU A 941 14.98 35.09 -40.56
C GLU A 941 13.82 34.12 -40.28
N SER A 942 13.35 33.98 -39.03
CA SER A 942 12.29 33.03 -38.65
C SER A 942 10.94 33.36 -39.33
N PRO A 943 10.32 32.38 -40.03
CA PRO A 943 8.98 32.53 -40.59
C PRO A 943 7.89 32.83 -39.54
N GLN A 944 7.99 32.22 -38.35
CA GLN A 944 6.99 32.35 -37.28
C GLN A 944 6.97 33.78 -36.72
N LEU A 945 8.15 34.35 -36.51
CA LEU A 945 8.29 35.76 -36.11
C LEU A 945 7.85 36.70 -37.23
N GLY A 946 8.09 36.33 -38.49
CA GLY A 946 7.53 37.02 -39.65
C GLY A 946 6.00 37.16 -39.57
N LEU A 947 5.27 36.11 -39.17
CA LEU A 947 3.81 36.18 -39.01
C LEU A 947 3.40 37.22 -37.95
N ALA A 948 4.06 37.26 -36.79
CA ALA A 948 3.78 38.26 -35.76
C ALA A 948 4.12 39.69 -36.20
N LEU A 949 5.25 39.88 -36.88
CA LEU A 949 5.61 41.17 -37.48
C LEU A 949 4.53 41.62 -38.49
N GLY A 950 3.96 40.70 -39.27
CA GLY A 950 2.84 40.99 -40.17
C GLY A 950 1.59 41.48 -39.45
N GLN A 951 1.27 40.92 -38.27
CA GLN A 951 0.16 41.39 -37.42
C GLN A 951 0.44 42.78 -36.84
N LEU A 952 1.69 43.06 -36.42
CA LEU A 952 2.10 44.38 -35.94
C LEU A 952 2.02 45.44 -37.04
N ILE A 953 2.46 45.11 -38.25
CA ILE A 953 2.35 46.01 -39.42
C ILE A 953 0.88 46.30 -39.73
N ALA A 954 -0.03 45.33 -39.52
CA ALA A 954 -1.47 45.54 -39.73
C ALA A 954 -2.07 46.57 -38.74
N ARG A 955 -1.49 46.75 -37.55
CA ARG A 955 -1.89 47.80 -36.58
C ARG A 955 -1.44 49.21 -37.01
N ILE A 956 -0.54 49.34 -38.00
CA ILE A 956 -0.12 50.63 -38.55
C ILE A 956 -1.22 51.20 -39.46
N GLN A 957 -2.00 52.16 -38.96
CA GLN A 957 -3.16 52.70 -39.68
C GLN A 957 -2.80 53.42 -41.00
N LYS A 958 -1.62 54.04 -41.09
CA LYS A 958 -1.16 54.82 -42.26
C LYS A 958 -0.49 53.92 -43.31
N SER A 959 -1.16 53.75 -44.46
CA SER A 959 -0.71 52.88 -45.57
C SER A 959 0.71 53.19 -46.09
N ARG A 960 1.07 54.48 -46.22
CA ARG A 960 2.43 54.88 -46.66
C ARG A 960 3.51 54.43 -45.68
N GLN A 961 3.21 54.49 -44.39
CA GLN A 961 4.15 54.16 -43.32
C GLN A 961 4.34 52.64 -43.21
N ALA A 962 3.25 51.86 -43.27
CA ALA A 962 3.32 50.39 -43.34
C ALA A 962 4.15 49.91 -44.54
N ILE A 963 3.95 50.52 -45.73
CA ILE A 963 4.74 50.20 -46.93
C ILE A 963 6.22 50.58 -46.74
N GLN A 964 6.52 51.68 -46.05
CA GLN A 964 7.89 52.10 -45.77
C GLN A 964 8.59 51.16 -44.78
N THR A 965 7.87 50.67 -43.78
CA THR A 965 8.37 49.65 -42.83
C THR A 965 8.64 48.32 -43.54
N ILE A 966 7.73 47.84 -44.39
CA ILE A 966 7.92 46.61 -45.20
C ILE A 966 9.17 46.70 -46.10
N LYS A 967 9.50 47.89 -46.61
CA LYS A 967 10.71 48.10 -47.42
C LYS A 967 12.01 47.91 -46.65
N GLN A 968 12.00 48.11 -45.34
CA GLN A 968 13.21 48.08 -44.51
C GLN A 968 13.55 46.67 -44.02
N ILE A 969 12.61 45.73 -44.14
CA ILE A 969 12.85 44.31 -43.82
C ILE A 969 13.58 43.66 -45.02
N PRO A 970 14.70 42.94 -44.82
CA PRO A 970 15.40 42.21 -45.89
C PRO A 970 14.51 41.16 -46.55
N VAL A 971 14.56 41.02 -47.87
CA VAL A 971 13.76 40.02 -48.60
C VAL A 971 14.28 38.61 -48.27
N GLY A 972 13.43 37.77 -47.67
CA GLY A 972 13.74 36.43 -47.18
C GLY A 972 12.52 35.74 -46.56
N ALA A 973 12.69 34.61 -45.87
CA ALA A 973 11.58 33.81 -45.34
C ALA A 973 10.70 34.56 -44.31
N ALA A 974 11.31 35.34 -43.41
CA ALA A 974 10.60 36.22 -42.48
C ALA A 974 9.82 37.34 -43.20
N TRP A 975 10.40 37.92 -44.26
CA TRP A 975 9.73 38.94 -45.08
C TRP A 975 8.52 38.37 -45.81
N ASN A 976 8.68 37.20 -46.44
CA ASN A 976 7.60 36.52 -47.15
C ASN A 976 6.43 36.22 -46.18
N SER A 977 6.74 35.79 -44.95
CA SER A 977 5.75 35.50 -43.91
C SER A 977 5.08 36.78 -43.38
N ALA A 978 5.84 37.85 -43.14
CA ALA A 978 5.32 39.14 -42.66
C ALA A 978 4.43 39.84 -43.68
N VAL A 979 4.89 39.93 -44.92
CA VAL A 979 4.09 40.52 -46.00
C VAL A 979 2.91 39.62 -46.34
N GLY A 980 3.09 38.30 -46.33
CA GLY A 980 2.00 37.33 -46.49
C GLY A 980 0.89 37.51 -45.45
N GLN A 981 1.25 37.61 -44.17
CA GLN A 981 0.27 37.81 -43.09
C GLN A 981 -0.39 39.20 -43.16
N TYR A 982 0.36 40.25 -43.47
CA TYR A 982 -0.21 41.59 -43.70
C TYR A 982 -1.21 41.58 -44.86
N LEU A 983 -0.88 40.92 -45.98
CA LEU A 983 -1.76 40.76 -47.14
C LEU A 983 -3.04 39.98 -46.82
N ARG A 984 -2.97 38.95 -45.95
CA ARG A 984 -4.16 38.21 -45.49
C ARG A 984 -5.14 39.08 -44.71
N ASN A 985 -4.65 40.08 -43.98
CA ASN A 985 -5.48 40.99 -43.19
C ASN A 985 -6.04 42.18 -44.01
N ILE A 986 -5.54 42.43 -45.23
CA ILE A 986 -6.01 43.54 -46.09
C ILE A 986 -7.54 43.60 -46.31
N PRO A 987 -8.28 42.48 -46.49
CA PRO A 987 -9.73 42.52 -46.68
C PRO A 987 -10.48 43.19 -45.52
N GLN A 988 -9.90 43.21 -44.32
CA GLN A 988 -10.45 43.81 -43.10
C GLN A 988 -10.04 45.29 -42.90
N LEU A 989 -9.29 45.89 -43.84
CA LEU A 989 -8.75 47.25 -43.73
C LEU A 989 -9.47 48.26 -44.64
N ASP A 990 -9.58 49.51 -44.20
CA ASP A 990 -10.11 50.62 -45.00
C ASP A 990 -9.31 50.86 -46.29
N ASN A 991 -10.01 51.09 -47.41
CA ASN A 991 -9.41 51.29 -48.75
C ASN A 991 -8.54 50.10 -49.22
N ASN A 992 -8.95 48.87 -48.89
CA ASN A 992 -8.30 47.59 -49.21
C ASN A 992 -7.77 47.48 -50.67
N SER A 993 -8.55 47.93 -51.66
CA SER A 993 -8.17 47.99 -53.08
C SER A 993 -6.89 48.78 -53.31
N GLN A 994 -6.85 50.04 -52.86
CA GLN A 994 -5.73 50.95 -53.13
C GLN A 994 -4.45 50.46 -52.43
N ARG A 995 -4.59 49.84 -51.26
CA ARG A 995 -3.48 49.26 -50.50
C ARG A 995 -2.88 48.06 -51.23
N LEU A 996 -3.70 47.13 -51.70
CA LEU A 996 -3.25 45.97 -52.49
C LEU A 996 -2.55 46.43 -53.77
N ASP A 997 -3.15 47.36 -54.51
CA ASP A 997 -2.59 47.85 -55.77
C ASP A 997 -1.23 48.55 -55.55
N SER A 998 -1.08 49.34 -54.47
CA SER A 998 0.19 49.99 -54.14
C SER A 998 1.30 49.03 -53.70
N ILE A 999 0.95 47.86 -53.16
CA ILE A 999 1.91 46.83 -52.77
C ILE A 999 2.33 46.04 -53.99
N LEU A 1000 1.37 45.62 -54.81
CA LEU A 1000 1.63 44.89 -56.05
C LEU A 1000 2.43 45.72 -57.06
N SER A 1001 2.20 47.04 -57.13
CA SER A 1001 2.97 47.92 -58.01
C SER A 1001 4.45 48.02 -57.64
N LYS A 1002 4.80 47.82 -56.36
CA LYS A 1002 6.17 47.95 -55.85
C LYS A 1002 6.87 46.60 -55.68
N PHE A 1003 6.14 45.58 -55.24
CA PHE A 1003 6.69 44.28 -54.81
C PHE A 1003 6.14 43.09 -55.60
N GLY A 1004 5.30 43.34 -56.62
CA GLY A 1004 4.61 42.28 -57.36
C GLY A 1004 5.54 41.23 -57.95
N LYS A 1005 6.75 41.60 -58.39
CA LYS A 1005 7.72 40.63 -58.92
C LYS A 1005 8.23 39.66 -57.84
N SER A 1006 8.61 40.18 -56.68
CA SER A 1006 9.11 39.37 -55.55
C SER A 1006 8.00 38.51 -54.94
N LEU A 1007 6.80 39.08 -54.74
CA LEU A 1007 5.63 38.36 -54.24
C LEU A 1007 5.17 37.25 -55.19
N LYS A 1008 5.44 37.40 -56.49
CA LYS A 1008 5.13 36.39 -57.50
C LYS A 1008 6.18 35.28 -57.60
N GLN A 1009 7.37 35.45 -57.02
CA GLN A 1009 8.40 34.40 -56.99
C GLN A 1009 8.21 33.44 -55.82
N ASP A 1010 7.66 33.91 -54.70
CA ASP A 1010 7.35 33.08 -53.54
C ASP A 1010 6.01 32.32 -53.71
N GLU A 1011 6.00 31.05 -53.35
CA GLU A 1011 4.86 30.14 -53.58
C GLU A 1011 3.68 30.43 -52.63
N ALA A 1012 3.96 30.81 -51.38
CA ALA A 1012 2.94 31.16 -50.40
C ALA A 1012 2.33 32.54 -50.69
N CYS A 1013 3.17 33.54 -50.99
CA CYS A 1013 2.73 34.89 -51.36
C CYS A 1013 1.89 34.89 -52.64
N TRP A 1014 2.22 34.05 -53.63
CA TRP A 1014 1.43 33.90 -54.84
C TRP A 1014 0.00 33.42 -54.55
N ALA A 1015 -0.16 32.45 -53.65
CA ALA A 1015 -1.48 31.98 -53.20
C ALA A 1015 -2.22 33.03 -52.36
N ILE A 1016 -1.52 33.77 -51.51
CA ILE A 1016 -2.13 34.83 -50.70
C ILE A 1016 -2.65 35.99 -51.58
N VAL A 1017 -1.86 36.44 -52.56
CA VAL A 1017 -2.27 37.51 -53.49
C VAL A 1017 -3.45 37.07 -54.36
N SER A 1018 -3.47 35.82 -54.83
CA SER A 1018 -4.63 35.28 -55.57
C SER A 1018 -5.88 35.20 -54.69
N SER A 1019 -5.74 34.79 -53.42
CA SER A 1019 -6.83 34.79 -52.43
C SER A 1019 -7.37 36.21 -52.19
N ALA A 1020 -6.47 37.19 -52.06
CA ALA A 1020 -6.83 38.59 -51.85
C ALA A 1020 -7.61 39.16 -53.05
N HIS A 1021 -7.21 38.84 -54.28
CA HIS A 1021 -7.99 39.23 -55.47
C HIS A 1021 -9.38 38.58 -55.50
N LEU A 1022 -9.50 37.29 -55.16
CA LEU A 1022 -10.78 36.58 -55.12
C LEU A 1022 -11.73 37.12 -54.05
N ASN A 1023 -11.23 37.36 -52.83
CA ASN A 1023 -12.02 37.93 -51.73
C ASN A 1023 -12.52 39.35 -52.04
N MET A 1024 -11.83 40.08 -52.93
CA MET A 1024 -12.25 41.39 -53.43
C MET A 1024 -13.09 41.31 -54.73
N SER A 1025 -13.53 40.11 -55.13
CA SER A 1025 -14.27 39.85 -56.38
C SER A 1025 -13.55 40.32 -57.66
N ARG A 1026 -12.22 40.42 -57.63
CA ARG A 1026 -11.34 40.78 -58.76
C ARG A 1026 -10.93 39.55 -59.55
N ASN A 1027 -11.93 38.79 -60.01
CA ASN A 1027 -11.73 37.44 -60.56
C ASN A 1027 -10.84 37.46 -61.81
N ASN A 1028 -10.96 38.48 -62.67
CA ASN A 1028 -10.08 38.62 -63.85
C ASN A 1028 -8.62 38.91 -63.48
N GLN A 1029 -8.38 39.71 -62.44
CA GLN A 1029 -7.03 39.98 -61.93
C GLN A 1029 -6.45 38.71 -61.28
N ALA A 1030 -7.26 37.93 -60.57
CA ALA A 1030 -6.84 36.62 -60.04
C ALA A 1030 -6.44 35.64 -61.16
N VAL A 1031 -7.20 35.59 -62.27
CA VAL A 1031 -6.85 34.80 -63.46
C VAL A 1031 -5.54 35.28 -64.09
N GLN A 1032 -5.34 36.60 -64.21
CA GLN A 1032 -4.12 37.16 -64.78
C GLN A 1032 -2.89 36.96 -63.87
N TRP A 1033 -3.09 37.01 -62.55
CA TRP A 1033 -2.06 36.75 -61.56
C TRP A 1033 -1.62 35.28 -61.58
N THR A 1034 -2.59 34.35 -61.64
CA THR A 1034 -2.37 32.89 -61.62
C THR A 1034 -2.17 32.27 -63.00
N LYS A 1035 -1.82 33.05 -64.04
CA LYS A 1035 -1.67 32.55 -65.41
C LYS A 1035 -0.49 31.57 -65.59
N ASP A 1036 0.52 31.69 -64.74
CA ASP A 1036 1.78 30.95 -64.75
C ASP A 1036 1.76 29.67 -63.91
N TRP A 1037 0.60 29.26 -63.40
CA TRP A 1037 0.43 28.11 -62.49
C TRP A 1037 1.09 26.80 -62.98
N GLN A 1038 1.09 26.53 -64.30
CA GLN A 1038 1.73 25.33 -64.89
C GLN A 1038 3.27 25.39 -64.95
N GLN A 1039 3.85 26.60 -64.88
CA GLN A 1039 5.29 26.84 -65.01
C GLN A 1039 5.99 26.86 -63.65
N ARG A 1040 5.23 26.74 -62.55
CA ARG A 1040 5.73 26.82 -61.18
C ARG A 1040 6.24 25.45 -60.72
N LYS A 1041 7.35 25.45 -59.98
CA LYS A 1041 8.03 24.22 -59.54
C LYS A 1041 7.20 23.47 -58.49
N SER A 1042 6.62 24.20 -57.54
CA SER A 1042 5.83 23.63 -56.44
C SER A 1042 4.67 24.56 -56.03
N PRO A 1043 3.64 24.72 -56.87
CA PRO A 1043 2.49 25.58 -56.53
C PRO A 1043 1.76 25.04 -55.30
N THR A 1044 1.47 25.92 -54.34
CA THR A 1044 0.70 25.56 -53.15
C THR A 1044 -0.74 25.15 -53.50
N LEU A 1045 -1.31 24.19 -52.76
CA LEU A 1045 -2.67 23.71 -52.99
C LEU A 1045 -3.71 24.84 -52.90
N VAL A 1046 -3.55 25.77 -51.95
CA VAL A 1046 -4.42 26.95 -51.82
C VAL A 1046 -4.37 27.81 -53.09
N GLY A 1047 -3.18 28.02 -53.65
CA GLY A 1047 -3.04 28.78 -54.89
C GLY A 1047 -3.64 28.06 -56.11
N LEU A 1048 -3.60 26.72 -56.14
CA LEU A 1048 -4.29 25.92 -57.15
C LEU A 1048 -5.82 25.98 -56.97
N VAL A 1049 -6.35 25.92 -55.75
CA VAL A 1049 -7.77 26.12 -55.47
C VAL A 1049 -8.24 27.50 -55.96
N ASN A 1050 -7.47 28.55 -55.71
CA ASN A 1050 -7.77 29.89 -56.21
C ASN A 1050 -7.71 29.97 -57.74
N THR A 1051 -6.77 29.24 -58.35
CA THR A 1051 -6.62 29.12 -59.81
C THR A 1051 -7.86 28.48 -60.43
N ILE A 1052 -8.40 27.43 -59.80
CA ILE A 1052 -9.63 26.73 -60.19
C ILE A 1052 -10.84 27.66 -60.01
N ALA A 1053 -11.03 28.22 -58.81
CA ALA A 1053 -12.17 29.07 -58.46
C ALA A 1053 -12.27 30.30 -59.38
N SER A 1054 -11.16 31.03 -59.59
CA SER A 1054 -11.15 32.22 -60.46
C SER A 1054 -11.54 31.93 -61.92
N ARG A 1055 -11.23 30.74 -62.43
CA ARG A 1055 -11.56 30.32 -63.81
C ARG A 1055 -13.01 29.85 -63.92
N TRP A 1056 -13.55 29.20 -62.90
CA TRP A 1056 -14.97 28.89 -62.81
C TRP A 1056 -15.83 30.15 -62.73
N GLU A 1057 -15.45 31.09 -61.87
CA GLU A 1057 -16.11 32.39 -61.69
C GLU A 1057 -16.08 33.29 -62.94
N THR A 1058 -15.10 33.07 -63.84
CA THR A 1058 -14.99 33.78 -65.13
C THR A 1058 -15.49 32.94 -66.32
N PHE A 1059 -16.15 31.80 -66.06
CA PHE A 1059 -16.69 30.87 -67.06
C PHE A 1059 -15.66 30.30 -68.05
N ARG A 1060 -14.37 30.24 -67.66
CA ARG A 1060 -13.28 29.59 -68.41
C ARG A 1060 -13.16 28.11 -68.04
N VAL A 1061 -14.24 27.36 -68.27
CA VAL A 1061 -14.43 25.99 -67.74
C VAL A 1061 -13.31 25.02 -68.15
N ASP A 1062 -12.85 25.05 -69.41
CA ASP A 1062 -11.80 24.14 -69.86
C ASP A 1062 -10.44 24.42 -69.20
N GLN A 1063 -10.15 25.69 -68.90
CA GLN A 1063 -8.94 26.05 -68.16
C GLN A 1063 -9.06 25.66 -66.67
N ALA A 1064 -10.27 25.72 -66.11
CA ALA A 1064 -10.53 25.28 -64.74
C ALA A 1064 -10.34 23.77 -64.60
N ARG A 1065 -10.79 22.98 -65.59
CA ARG A 1065 -10.59 21.51 -65.64
C ARG A 1065 -9.13 21.12 -65.64
N GLN A 1066 -8.32 21.75 -66.50
CA GLN A 1066 -6.89 21.50 -66.53
C GLN A 1066 -6.22 21.77 -65.16
N ALA A 1067 -6.70 22.80 -64.44
CA ALA A 1067 -6.21 23.10 -63.11
C ALA A 1067 -6.69 22.10 -62.04
N ILE A 1068 -7.92 21.56 -62.18
CA ILE A 1068 -8.43 20.47 -61.32
C ILE A 1068 -7.58 19.21 -61.49
N ASP A 1069 -7.38 18.75 -62.72
CA ASP A 1069 -6.61 17.53 -63.01
C ASP A 1069 -5.18 17.65 -62.46
N TYR A 1070 -4.53 18.80 -62.70
CA TYR A 1070 -3.18 19.06 -62.19
C TYR A 1070 -3.08 19.12 -60.66
N ALA A 1071 -4.15 19.56 -59.99
CA ALA A 1071 -4.22 19.61 -58.54
C ALA A 1071 -4.47 18.22 -57.93
N LEU A 1072 -5.31 17.38 -58.56
CA LEU A 1072 -5.60 16.01 -58.12
C LEU A 1072 -4.35 15.13 -58.09
N ASP A 1073 -3.45 15.27 -59.08
CA ASP A 1073 -2.17 14.53 -59.16
C ASP A 1073 -1.22 14.80 -57.99
N ARG A 1074 -1.49 15.83 -57.17
CA ARG A 1074 -0.61 16.32 -56.10
C ARG A 1074 -1.20 16.20 -54.70
N LEU A 1075 -2.31 15.48 -54.55
CA LEU A 1075 -2.99 15.33 -53.26
C LEU A 1075 -2.34 14.29 -52.32
N GLN A 1076 -1.53 13.37 -52.84
CA GLN A 1076 -1.11 12.14 -52.13
C GLN A 1076 -0.23 12.38 -50.88
N ASP A 1077 0.39 13.56 -50.74
CA ASP A 1077 1.36 13.88 -49.67
C ASP A 1077 0.97 15.11 -48.81
N SER A 1078 -0.31 15.50 -48.75
CA SER A 1078 -0.72 16.74 -48.06
C SER A 1078 -1.52 16.53 -46.77
N ASP A 1079 -1.04 17.15 -45.68
CA ASP A 1079 -1.72 17.20 -44.37
C ASP A 1079 -2.81 18.29 -44.28
N ASP A 1080 -3.00 19.13 -45.31
CA ASP A 1080 -4.00 20.20 -45.32
C ASP A 1080 -5.39 19.68 -45.75
N VAL A 1081 -6.02 18.96 -44.82
CA VAL A 1081 -7.34 18.32 -45.00
C VAL A 1081 -8.39 19.31 -45.52
N TYR A 1082 -8.35 20.57 -45.08
CA TYR A 1082 -9.31 21.59 -45.51
C TYR A 1082 -9.16 21.89 -47.01
N THR A 1083 -7.95 22.19 -47.49
CA THR A 1083 -7.72 22.53 -48.90
C THR A 1083 -7.92 21.33 -49.82
N VAL A 1084 -7.58 20.11 -49.37
CA VAL A 1084 -7.85 18.85 -50.07
C VAL A 1084 -9.36 18.68 -50.29
N ASN A 1085 -10.18 18.94 -49.27
CA ASN A 1085 -11.64 18.90 -49.39
C ASN A 1085 -12.15 19.88 -50.46
N LEU A 1086 -11.60 21.10 -50.55
CA LEU A 1086 -12.03 22.10 -51.55
C LEU A 1086 -11.78 21.64 -53.00
N ILE A 1087 -10.66 20.94 -53.25
CA ILE A 1087 -10.31 20.40 -54.56
C ILE A 1087 -11.28 19.26 -54.93
N HIS A 1088 -11.59 18.37 -53.99
CA HIS A 1088 -12.54 17.28 -54.22
C HIS A 1088 -13.97 17.78 -54.47
N VAL A 1089 -14.41 18.88 -53.84
CA VAL A 1089 -15.70 19.51 -54.16
C VAL A 1089 -15.74 19.98 -55.62
N TRP A 1090 -14.70 20.67 -56.10
CA TRP A 1090 -14.61 21.10 -57.49
C TRP A 1090 -14.52 19.95 -58.49
N ALA A 1091 -13.73 18.92 -58.18
CA ALA A 1091 -13.58 17.73 -59.02
C ALA A 1091 -14.90 16.94 -59.10
N GLY A 1092 -15.60 16.77 -57.98
CA GLY A 1092 -16.90 16.11 -57.95
C GLY A 1092 -17.95 16.87 -58.74
N LEU A 1093 -17.99 18.21 -58.63
CA LEU A 1093 -18.89 19.05 -59.41
C LEU A 1093 -18.62 18.97 -60.92
N ASP A 1094 -17.36 19.00 -61.37
CA ASP A 1094 -17.05 18.79 -62.79
C ASP A 1094 -17.41 17.38 -63.26
N ALA A 1095 -17.14 16.35 -62.45
CA ALA A 1095 -17.45 14.96 -62.78
C ALA A 1095 -18.96 14.74 -62.97
N ILE A 1096 -19.80 15.24 -62.06
CA ILE A 1096 -21.25 15.10 -62.17
C ILE A 1096 -21.80 15.91 -63.35
N LEU A 1097 -21.26 17.11 -63.61
CA LEU A 1097 -21.58 17.93 -64.80
C LEU A 1097 -21.13 17.29 -66.12
N ARG A 1098 -20.34 16.22 -66.09
CA ARG A 1098 -19.94 15.44 -67.27
C ARG A 1098 -20.61 14.07 -67.32
N ASP A 1099 -21.63 13.89 -66.49
CA ASP A 1099 -22.36 12.63 -66.30
C ASP A 1099 -21.47 11.44 -65.86
N ARG A 1100 -20.37 11.73 -65.14
CA ARG A 1100 -19.46 10.72 -64.57
C ARG A 1100 -19.80 10.46 -63.11
N SER A 1101 -20.99 9.91 -62.87
CA SER A 1101 -21.56 9.75 -61.53
C SER A 1101 -20.67 8.94 -60.58
N ALA A 1102 -19.99 7.90 -61.05
CA ALA A 1102 -19.08 7.10 -60.21
C ALA A 1102 -17.86 7.89 -59.70
N GLN A 1103 -17.27 8.73 -60.57
CA GLN A 1103 -16.16 9.61 -60.17
C GLN A 1103 -16.63 10.71 -59.21
N ALA A 1104 -17.83 11.24 -59.42
CA ALA A 1104 -18.44 12.20 -58.52
C ALA A 1104 -18.67 11.63 -57.10
N VAL A 1105 -19.13 10.37 -56.99
CA VAL A 1105 -19.27 9.66 -55.70
C VAL A 1105 -17.93 9.51 -55.00
N GLN A 1106 -16.90 9.07 -55.72
CA GLN A 1106 -15.56 8.88 -55.15
C GLN A 1106 -15.02 10.19 -54.56
N HIS A 1107 -15.15 11.30 -55.29
CA HIS A 1107 -14.73 12.61 -54.78
C HIS A 1107 -15.59 13.09 -53.60
N ALA A 1108 -16.90 12.83 -53.60
CA ALA A 1108 -17.77 13.22 -52.49
C ALA A 1108 -17.48 12.44 -51.19
N GLN A 1109 -17.04 11.18 -51.29
CA GLN A 1109 -16.62 10.35 -50.16
C GLN A 1109 -15.28 10.78 -49.55
N SER A 1110 -14.38 11.36 -50.37
CA SER A 1110 -13.10 11.91 -49.91
C SER A 1110 -13.23 13.24 -49.14
N VAL A 1111 -14.43 13.83 -49.06
CA VAL A 1111 -14.66 15.14 -48.42
C VAL A 1111 -15.17 14.97 -46.99
N GLN A 1112 -14.53 15.64 -46.02
CA GLN A 1112 -15.00 15.74 -44.63
C GLN A 1112 -15.89 16.99 -44.43
N PRO A 1113 -17.23 16.87 -44.35
CA PRO A 1113 -18.12 18.03 -44.48
C PRO A 1113 -18.07 19.03 -43.31
N ARG A 1114 -17.73 18.57 -42.10
CA ARG A 1114 -17.66 19.41 -40.88
C ARG A 1114 -16.63 20.54 -40.98
N GLN A 1115 -15.68 20.45 -41.90
CA GLN A 1115 -14.64 21.43 -42.10
C GLN A 1115 -14.95 22.46 -43.19
N LEU A 1116 -15.99 22.27 -44.01
CA LEU A 1116 -16.33 23.18 -45.12
C LEU A 1116 -17.13 24.40 -44.66
N SER A 1117 -16.88 25.56 -45.29
CA SER A 1117 -17.64 26.79 -45.04
C SER A 1117 -17.89 27.60 -46.32
N GLY A 1118 -18.83 28.54 -46.24
CA GLY A 1118 -19.16 29.44 -47.36
C GLY A 1118 -19.62 28.72 -48.62
N TRP A 1119 -19.14 29.16 -49.78
CA TRP A 1119 -19.55 28.60 -51.07
C TRP A 1119 -19.22 27.11 -51.21
N TYR A 1120 -18.15 26.60 -50.60
CA TYR A 1120 -17.73 25.21 -50.74
C TYR A 1120 -18.63 24.22 -50.01
N LEU A 1121 -19.22 24.63 -48.87
CA LEU A 1121 -20.26 23.84 -48.21
C LEU A 1121 -21.51 23.74 -49.10
N VAL A 1122 -21.90 24.86 -49.72
CA VAL A 1122 -23.02 24.91 -50.68
C VAL A 1122 -22.71 24.05 -51.91
N GLY A 1123 -21.49 24.14 -52.46
CA GLY A 1123 -21.04 23.33 -53.58
C GLY A 1123 -21.05 21.83 -53.28
N TYR A 1124 -20.65 21.42 -52.06
CA TYR A 1124 -20.72 20.02 -51.62
C TYR A 1124 -22.16 19.53 -51.47
N GLN A 1125 -23.05 20.35 -50.89
CA GLN A 1125 -24.48 20.01 -50.80
C GLN A 1125 -25.11 19.84 -52.18
N ILE A 1126 -24.76 20.71 -53.14
CA ILE A 1126 -25.18 20.59 -54.54
C ILE A 1126 -24.65 19.29 -55.14
N LEU A 1127 -23.38 18.94 -54.91
CA LEU A 1127 -22.77 17.72 -55.40
C LEU A 1127 -23.47 16.44 -54.87
N VAL A 1128 -23.63 16.32 -53.55
CA VAL A 1128 -24.26 15.14 -52.92
C VAL A 1128 -25.70 14.99 -53.40
N THR A 1129 -26.47 16.09 -53.40
CA THR A 1129 -27.85 16.07 -53.90
C THR A 1129 -27.89 15.70 -55.38
N ALA A 1130 -26.98 16.23 -56.21
CA ALA A 1130 -26.94 15.90 -57.63
C ALA A 1130 -26.61 14.43 -57.88
N ILE A 1131 -25.74 13.81 -57.07
CA ILE A 1131 -25.40 12.39 -57.14
C ILE A 1131 -26.63 11.53 -56.81
N GLU A 1132 -27.31 11.81 -55.69
CA GLU A 1132 -28.52 11.08 -55.27
C GLU A 1132 -29.60 11.15 -56.35
N LEU A 1133 -29.85 12.33 -56.90
CA LEU A 1133 -30.86 12.54 -57.93
C LEU A 1133 -30.48 11.89 -59.26
N HIS A 1134 -29.19 11.88 -59.64
CA HIS A 1134 -28.74 11.16 -60.82
C HIS A 1134 -28.95 9.65 -60.66
N GLN A 1135 -28.71 9.08 -59.47
CA GLN A 1135 -28.99 7.68 -59.19
C GLN A 1135 -30.50 7.39 -59.22
N GLU A 1136 -31.33 8.22 -58.57
CA GLU A 1136 -32.79 8.08 -58.54
C GLU A 1136 -33.39 8.08 -59.95
N VAL A 1137 -32.98 9.01 -60.82
CA VAL A 1137 -33.47 9.11 -62.21
C VAL A 1137 -32.93 7.98 -63.09
N THR A 1138 -31.71 7.50 -62.82
CA THR A 1138 -31.15 6.35 -63.56
C THR A 1138 -31.89 5.05 -63.21
N GLN A 1139 -32.31 4.88 -61.95
CA GLN A 1139 -33.09 3.71 -61.51
C GLN A 1139 -34.56 3.79 -61.95
N ASN A 1140 -35.14 5.00 -61.96
CA ASN A 1140 -36.51 5.22 -62.40
C ASN A 1140 -36.64 6.54 -63.20
N PRO A 1141 -36.61 6.47 -64.55
CA PRO A 1141 -36.69 7.65 -65.40
C PRO A 1141 -37.96 8.50 -65.19
N ALA A 1142 -39.05 7.93 -64.67
CA ALA A 1142 -40.28 8.65 -64.37
C ALA A 1142 -40.12 9.70 -63.25
N ASN A 1143 -39.11 9.54 -62.38
CA ASN A 1143 -38.82 10.46 -61.28
C ASN A 1143 -38.11 11.74 -61.72
N GLY A 1144 -37.73 11.88 -63.00
CA GLY A 1144 -36.99 13.03 -63.52
C GLY A 1144 -37.61 14.40 -63.20
N ALA A 1145 -38.94 14.51 -63.27
CA ALA A 1145 -39.63 15.77 -62.93
C ALA A 1145 -39.55 16.11 -61.43
N SER A 1146 -39.67 15.11 -60.56
CA SER A 1146 -39.51 15.26 -59.10
C SER A 1146 -38.07 15.57 -58.73
N ALA A 1147 -37.11 14.87 -59.35
CA ALA A 1147 -35.69 15.06 -59.10
C ALA A 1147 -35.22 16.49 -59.46
N CYS A 1148 -35.61 17.03 -60.62
CA CYS A 1148 -35.27 18.41 -60.95
C CYS A 1148 -35.94 19.44 -60.02
N ALA A 1149 -37.14 19.15 -59.50
CA ALA A 1149 -37.81 20.00 -58.50
C ALA A 1149 -37.08 19.98 -57.16
N LYS A 1150 -36.46 18.86 -56.74
CA LYS A 1150 -35.62 18.77 -55.53
C LYS A 1150 -34.34 19.61 -55.60
N LEU A 1151 -33.87 19.99 -56.80
CA LEU A 1151 -32.77 20.96 -56.97
C LEU A 1151 -33.21 22.42 -56.79
N GLU A 1152 -34.52 22.74 -56.85
CA GLU A 1152 -35.02 24.11 -56.67
C GLU A 1152 -34.99 24.62 -55.22
N PRO A 1153 -35.29 23.83 -54.16
CA PRO A 1153 -35.10 24.23 -52.78
C PRO A 1153 -33.67 24.63 -52.43
N LEU A 1154 -32.65 24.02 -53.06
CA LEU A 1154 -31.25 24.45 -52.90
C LEU A 1154 -30.98 25.86 -53.46
N GLN A 1155 -31.82 26.30 -54.39
CA GLN A 1155 -31.83 27.67 -54.94
C GLN A 1155 -32.45 28.70 -53.97
N LEU A 1156 -33.28 28.25 -53.01
CA LEU A 1156 -33.99 29.08 -52.02
C LEU A 1156 -33.35 29.03 -50.61
N VAL A 1157 -32.72 27.91 -50.24
CA VAL A 1157 -32.15 27.66 -48.91
C VAL A 1157 -30.63 27.90 -48.84
N SER A 1158 -29.94 28.04 -49.98
CA SER A 1158 -28.56 28.56 -49.99
C SER A 1158 -28.55 29.99 -49.44
N GLU A 1159 -27.55 30.32 -48.62
CA GLU A 1159 -27.45 31.64 -47.96
C GLU A 1159 -27.81 32.79 -48.92
N PRO A 1160 -28.56 33.82 -48.47
CA PRO A 1160 -29.08 34.89 -49.34
C PRO A 1160 -28.03 35.55 -50.26
N ARG A 1161 -26.76 35.56 -49.83
CA ARG A 1161 -25.63 36.07 -50.61
C ARG A 1161 -25.34 35.27 -51.90
N PHE A 1162 -25.71 33.99 -51.97
CA PHE A 1162 -25.48 33.12 -53.13
C PHE A 1162 -26.72 32.92 -54.02
N GLN A 1163 -27.89 33.43 -53.62
CA GLN A 1163 -29.13 33.34 -54.41
C GLN A 1163 -29.06 34.07 -55.76
N ARG A 1164 -28.15 35.05 -55.90
CA ARG A 1164 -27.88 35.78 -57.15
C ARG A 1164 -26.53 35.43 -57.76
N ASP A 1165 -25.87 34.38 -57.26
CA ASP A 1165 -24.57 33.98 -57.75
C ASP A 1165 -24.67 33.38 -59.16
N ARG A 1166 -23.92 33.97 -60.09
CA ARG A 1166 -24.00 33.61 -61.52
C ARG A 1166 -23.48 32.19 -61.76
N LEU A 1167 -22.48 31.76 -61.01
CA LEU A 1167 -21.83 30.47 -61.14
C LEU A 1167 -22.72 29.35 -60.58
N THR A 1168 -23.20 29.46 -59.35
CA THR A 1168 -24.13 28.50 -58.73
C THR A 1168 -25.39 28.35 -59.57
N GLY A 1169 -25.95 29.47 -60.04
CA GLY A 1169 -27.11 29.45 -60.94
C GLY A 1169 -26.82 28.83 -62.31
N TRP A 1170 -25.58 28.84 -62.79
CA TRP A 1170 -25.18 28.14 -64.01
C TRP A 1170 -25.04 26.63 -63.76
N ILE A 1171 -24.37 26.21 -62.67
CA ILE A 1171 -24.18 24.79 -62.30
C ILE A 1171 -25.53 24.09 -62.14
N LEU A 1172 -26.45 24.68 -61.36
CA LEU A 1172 -27.78 24.10 -61.14
C LEU A 1172 -28.58 23.94 -62.44
N ARG A 1173 -28.48 24.89 -63.38
CA ARG A 1173 -29.15 24.81 -64.68
C ARG A 1173 -28.58 23.70 -65.56
N GLN A 1174 -27.26 23.49 -65.54
CA GLN A 1174 -26.63 22.38 -66.26
C GLN A 1174 -27.10 21.02 -65.70
N LEU A 1175 -27.13 20.86 -64.37
CA LEU A 1175 -27.59 19.64 -63.71
C LEU A 1175 -29.07 19.34 -63.99
N GLN A 1176 -29.94 20.35 -63.93
CA GLN A 1176 -31.35 20.21 -64.31
C GLN A 1176 -31.49 19.74 -65.76
N GLY A 1177 -30.65 20.23 -66.67
CA GLY A 1177 -30.65 19.78 -68.05
C GLY A 1177 -30.22 18.33 -68.24
N GLN A 1178 -29.22 17.87 -67.49
CA GLN A 1178 -28.77 16.48 -67.53
C GLN A 1178 -29.84 15.52 -66.99
N LEU A 1179 -30.45 15.84 -65.85
CA LEU A 1179 -31.53 15.04 -65.27
C LEU A 1179 -32.76 14.98 -66.20
N ALA A 1180 -33.12 16.11 -66.83
CA ALA A 1180 -34.20 16.14 -67.83
C ALA A 1180 -33.88 15.24 -69.04
N GLN A 1181 -32.65 15.30 -69.56
CA GLN A 1181 -32.21 14.47 -70.68
C GLN A 1181 -32.24 12.97 -70.35
N LYS A 1182 -31.79 12.59 -69.14
CA LYS A 1182 -31.84 11.17 -68.67
C LYS A 1182 -33.26 10.64 -68.51
N SER A 1183 -34.23 11.48 -68.20
CA SER A 1183 -35.65 11.11 -68.08
C SER A 1183 -36.36 10.89 -69.43
N GLY A 1184 -35.66 11.04 -70.56
CA GLY A 1184 -36.22 10.88 -71.91
C GLY A 1184 -37.16 12.01 -72.36
N ARG A 1185 -37.21 13.13 -71.62
CA ARG A 1185 -38.06 14.29 -71.94
C ARG A 1185 -37.24 15.42 -72.56
N THR A 1186 -37.75 16.03 -73.63
CA THR A 1186 -37.12 17.21 -74.24
C THR A 1186 -37.26 18.42 -73.31
N TRP A 1187 -36.22 19.25 -73.23
CA TRP A 1187 -36.12 20.41 -72.33
C TRP A 1187 -37.32 21.37 -72.44
N SER A 1188 -37.87 21.52 -73.64
CA SER A 1188 -39.05 22.35 -73.93
C SER A 1188 -40.36 21.80 -73.35
N ALA A 1189 -40.59 20.47 -73.41
CA ALA A 1189 -41.76 19.83 -72.82
C ALA A 1189 -41.74 19.86 -71.29
N TRP A 1190 -40.54 19.80 -70.72
CA TRP A 1190 -40.31 19.84 -69.27
C TRP A 1190 -40.49 21.25 -68.67
N TRP A 1191 -39.99 22.30 -69.33
CA TRP A 1191 -40.14 23.69 -68.86
C TRP A 1191 -41.61 24.12 -68.69
N TYR A 1192 -42.49 23.62 -69.55
CA TYR A 1192 -43.94 23.85 -69.45
C TYR A 1192 -44.60 23.09 -68.29
N GLN A 1193 -44.18 21.85 -67.98
CA GLN A 1193 -44.75 21.07 -66.89
C GLN A 1193 -44.32 21.56 -65.50
N VAL A 1194 -43.07 22.00 -65.34
CA VAL A 1194 -42.60 22.58 -64.06
C VAL A 1194 -43.30 23.91 -63.77
N ARG A 1195 -43.54 24.74 -64.80
CA ARG A 1195 -44.31 25.98 -64.66
C ARG A 1195 -45.79 25.71 -64.32
N ALA A 1196 -46.37 24.63 -64.87
CA ALA A 1196 -47.73 24.19 -64.54
C ALA A 1196 -47.84 23.60 -63.13
N PHE A 1197 -46.80 22.89 -62.64
CA PHE A 1197 -46.74 22.38 -61.27
C PHE A 1197 -46.61 23.52 -60.25
N ARG A 1198 -45.80 24.55 -60.54
CA ARG A 1198 -45.70 25.78 -59.71
C ARG A 1198 -47.03 26.52 -59.54
N LEU A 1199 -47.86 26.58 -60.58
CA LEU A 1199 -49.19 27.21 -60.51
C LEU A 1199 -50.21 26.39 -59.71
N LYS A 1200 -49.98 25.07 -59.54
CA LYS A 1200 -50.90 24.18 -58.82
C LYS A 1200 -50.63 24.11 -57.31
N HIS A 1201 -49.45 24.54 -56.85
CA HIS A 1201 -49.01 24.42 -55.45
C HIS A 1201 -48.54 25.75 -54.83
N SER A 1202 -48.94 26.88 -55.43
CA SER A 1202 -48.76 28.23 -54.87
C SER A 1202 -50.08 28.84 -54.41
N TRP A 1203 -50.80 28.14 -53.55
CA TRP A 1203 -51.89 28.64 -52.71
C TRP A 1203 -51.76 28.05 -51.31
#